data_AF-A0A562ZVI3-F1
#
_entry.id   AF-A0A562ZVI3-F1
#
_cell.length_a   1.000
_cell.length_b   1.000
_cell.length_c   1.000
_cell.angle_alpha   90.00
_cell.angle_beta   90.00
_cell.angle_gamma   90.00
#
_symmetry.space_group_name_H-M   'P 1'
#
loop_
_entity.id
_entity.type
_entity.pdbx_description
1 polymer ?
#
loop_
_entity_poly.entity_id
_entity_poly.type
_entity_poly.pdbx_seq_one_letter_code
_entity_poly.pdbx_strand_id
1 'polypeptide(L)'
;MHFSISFSRRLATAFALATGLWQSPAAAVEDRFDGNALDWCKWEDVSTSGTVRQNGELILTSQPAPSFGSARVLTQYRLTGDFDMQVDYRRVAGFDAALAPSGPTVFDQLNVALGLHWNESRFIQFSRSKTSGGEQVSVYSSLPAHAGQNGTPADASGSTGSLRLVRTGTRLAYLHGTSGNWTPVGQLEVPSTPVSAYLAATTVVSGTSGPSISAAFDNFKVNSGATDQTDPPALAPFARRSDFLVGGVSENWPAFRYQSSSRIDPNLLARFRAEGMGWIRVGVTTASVPILDAMPPGRWNTLQYDPATWGSREYAAATLQDAAAAGMRLYAYLYFSDRAANWGNQKAPAAWAGKSVQETAQLMEQHAFDTASYFKSRGLNVEIYELGNETDLGMAGFEPGGRISVPSGVDFVNNHEWLRDNVWNIQAELLKAAARGIRRAAPQARIALHPAGVEVGVGTGFAPAFYAAMRDFGVDYDIAALSHPYAYFDWKLHRYSTMCWFKRLGQIVDRVASPGRPAMLVEVSYPHDPRGLRAQPMADFPFTPAGQSGWLLAQLGFASRHPALAGWFYFYPEFHPAIGSYDPPLDYGGLMASSSAAQPALSQLRANLESSLAPLQPQTGVWGIDAELNGQPGRGFQLAASGNNLVLSFYGYEPNGAARFWLAVGPMADNLFSGTLLAYDGGTAFGDNYKPARFSGPAGAVQLRFTSSTEGEITLPGEAPKRISRVRFGSGGTGNAITPRRGVWSIDVETNGQPGRGFQLDHQGSTMALSFYGYTASGASRFWLALGSLADNRFGGELESYDGGTAFAGAYRPAQRGASAGPVTLVFTGERTGILTLPGEAPKAVSLLEF
;
A
#
# COMPACT_ATOMS: atom_id res chain seq x y z
N MET A 1 -21.74 -14.24 55.56
CA MET A 1 -20.50 -13.49 55.83
C MET A 1 -20.30 -12.49 54.71
N HIS A 2 -20.28 -11.21 55.06
CA HIS A 2 -20.17 -10.04 54.20
C HIS A 2 -18.74 -9.77 53.73
N PHE A 3 -18.61 -9.02 52.63
CA PHE A 3 -17.69 -7.88 52.35
C PHE A 3 -17.67 -7.75 50.80
N SER A 4 -18.32 -6.81 50.10
CA SER A 4 -18.56 -5.36 50.20
C SER A 4 -17.32 -4.45 50.11
N ILE A 5 -17.15 -3.88 48.91
CA ILE A 5 -16.78 -2.49 48.56
C ILE A 5 -15.43 -1.94 49.03
N SER A 6 -14.58 -1.54 48.06
CA SER A 6 -13.98 -0.19 48.03
C SER A 6 -13.35 0.12 46.67
N PHE A 7 -14.00 1.05 45.97
CA PHE A 7 -13.52 1.80 44.83
C PHE A 7 -12.70 3.02 45.34
N SER A 8 -11.74 3.48 44.53
CA SER A 8 -11.29 4.87 44.36
C SER A 8 -9.83 5.23 44.71
N ARG A 9 -9.27 6.03 43.77
CA ARG A 9 -8.12 6.95 43.82
C ARG A 9 -6.74 6.39 43.46
N ARG A 10 -6.37 6.56 42.18
CA ARG A 10 -5.15 7.28 41.72
C ARG A 10 -5.14 7.39 40.18
N LEU A 11 -5.86 8.40 39.67
CA LEU A 11 -5.54 9.07 38.41
C LEU A 11 -4.59 10.23 38.74
N ALA A 12 -3.73 10.58 37.78
CA ALA A 12 -2.67 11.59 37.84
C ALA A 12 -1.39 11.14 38.57
N THR A 13 -0.49 10.47 37.84
CA THR A 13 0.92 10.85 37.60
C THR A 13 1.56 9.74 36.75
N ALA A 14 1.37 9.79 35.43
CA ALA A 14 2.06 8.91 34.48
C ALA A 14 2.33 9.68 33.18
N PHE A 15 2.82 10.90 33.33
CA PHE A 15 3.53 11.67 32.32
C PHE A 15 4.87 12.03 32.98
N ALA A 16 5.99 11.78 32.29
CA ALA A 16 7.38 12.01 32.72
C ALA A 16 8.16 10.85 33.38
N LEU A 17 8.09 9.63 32.82
CA LEU A 17 9.15 8.60 32.98
C LEU A 17 9.44 7.88 31.65
N ALA A 18 9.70 8.67 30.59
CA ALA A 18 10.18 8.18 29.29
C ALA A 18 11.35 9.03 28.75
N THR A 19 12.10 9.71 29.63
CA THR A 19 13.36 10.39 29.30
C THR A 19 14.49 9.72 30.06
N GLY A 20 14.80 8.49 29.65
CA GLY A 20 15.85 7.65 30.21
C GLY A 20 16.50 6.85 29.09
N LEU A 21 17.28 7.57 28.28
CA LEU A 21 18.26 7.13 27.28
C LEU A 21 18.63 5.64 27.35
N TRP A 22 17.99 4.84 26.51
CA TRP A 22 18.67 3.76 25.82
C TRP A 22 19.04 4.31 24.45
N GLN A 23 20.10 5.12 24.41
CA GLN A 23 20.80 5.30 23.14
C GLN A 23 21.49 3.97 22.86
N SER A 24 20.87 3.16 22.01
CA SER A 24 21.61 2.14 21.27
C SER A 24 22.86 2.80 20.69
N PRO A 25 24.06 2.19 20.77
CA PRO A 25 25.22 2.74 20.09
C PRO A 25 24.83 2.94 18.62
N ALA A 26 25.02 4.17 18.12
CA ALA A 26 24.66 4.52 16.75
C ALA A 26 25.20 3.43 15.82
N ALA A 27 24.33 2.80 15.04
CA ALA A 27 24.77 1.84 14.04
C ALA A 27 25.80 2.56 13.16
N ALA A 28 27.05 2.08 13.17
CA ALA A 28 28.11 2.65 12.35
C ALA A 28 27.63 2.64 10.90
N VAL A 29 27.39 3.81 10.31
CA VAL A 29 27.00 3.89 8.91
C VAL A 29 28.27 3.83 8.08
N GLU A 30 28.49 2.66 7.49
CA GLU A 30 29.62 2.37 6.62
C GLU A 30 29.14 1.91 5.24
N ASP A 31 29.87 2.32 4.22
CA ASP A 31 29.72 1.82 2.86
C ASP A 31 31.09 1.66 2.21
N ARG A 32 31.46 0.41 1.94
CA ARG A 32 32.70 0.05 1.23
C ARG A 32 32.54 0.07 -0.27
N PHE A 33 31.33 0.34 -0.78
CA PHE A 33 31.05 0.34 -2.21
C PHE A 33 31.54 -0.92 -2.97
N ASP A 34 31.65 -2.05 -2.28
CA ASP A 34 32.21 -3.32 -2.77
C ASP A 34 31.26 -4.11 -3.68
N GLY A 35 30.01 -3.66 -3.78
CA GLY A 35 29.00 -4.18 -4.70
C GLY A 35 29.15 -3.76 -6.17
N ASN A 36 28.15 -4.15 -6.97
CA ASN A 36 28.11 -3.92 -8.43
C ASN A 36 27.08 -2.85 -8.87
N ALA A 37 26.37 -2.24 -7.92
CA ALA A 37 25.38 -1.19 -8.16
C ALA A 37 25.25 -0.33 -6.91
N LEU A 38 24.84 0.93 -7.09
CA LEU A 38 24.59 1.87 -6.00
C LEU A 38 23.54 1.30 -5.03
N ASP A 39 23.84 1.30 -3.74
CA ASP A 39 22.87 0.97 -2.70
C ASP A 39 21.89 2.13 -2.50
N TRP A 40 20.73 2.05 -3.15
CA TRP A 40 19.65 3.03 -3.07
C TRP A 40 19.00 3.14 -1.69
N CYS A 41 19.32 2.24 -0.76
CA CYS A 41 18.90 2.33 0.65
C CYS A 41 19.77 3.31 1.45
N LYS A 42 20.98 3.58 0.97
CA LYS A 42 21.95 4.49 1.61
C LYS A 42 22.10 5.79 0.83
N TRP A 43 22.00 5.73 -0.50
CA TRP A 43 22.31 6.83 -1.40
C TRP A 43 21.19 7.14 -2.38
N GLU A 44 21.14 8.38 -2.86
CA GLU A 44 20.31 8.84 -3.96
C GLU A 44 21.21 9.44 -5.05
N ASP A 45 21.01 9.05 -6.31
CA ASP A 45 21.64 9.74 -7.44
C ASP A 45 20.91 11.07 -7.72
N VAL A 46 21.66 12.16 -7.58
CA VAL A 46 21.22 13.56 -7.74
C VAL A 46 22.12 14.31 -8.72
N SER A 47 22.67 13.58 -9.70
CA SER A 47 23.60 14.10 -10.70
C SER A 47 22.94 15.12 -11.64
N THR A 48 23.72 16.10 -12.07
CA THR A 48 23.38 17.08 -13.12
C THR A 48 24.44 16.99 -14.20
N SER A 49 24.10 16.45 -15.38
CA SER A 49 25.09 16.13 -16.42
C SER A 49 26.22 15.25 -15.88
N GLY A 50 25.87 14.11 -15.31
CA GLY A 50 26.80 13.16 -14.70
C GLY A 50 26.24 11.74 -14.68
N THR A 51 27.09 10.76 -14.39
CA THR A 51 26.69 9.35 -14.28
C THR A 51 27.25 8.71 -13.02
N VAL A 52 26.44 7.86 -12.39
CA VAL A 52 26.82 7.04 -11.23
C VAL A 52 26.96 5.58 -11.66
N ARG A 53 28.08 4.96 -11.30
CA ARG A 53 28.34 3.53 -11.49
C ARG A 53 29.00 2.96 -10.24
N GLN A 54 28.89 1.66 -10.03
CA GLN A 54 29.63 0.98 -8.97
C GLN A 54 30.17 -0.35 -9.49
N ASN A 55 31.42 -0.66 -9.16
CA ASN A 55 32.07 -1.93 -9.51
C ASN A 55 33.26 -2.17 -8.58
N GLY A 56 32.98 -2.58 -7.33
CA GLY A 56 33.99 -2.70 -6.27
C GLY A 56 34.45 -1.36 -5.67
N GLU A 57 34.10 -0.24 -6.29
CA GLU A 57 34.21 1.14 -5.81
C GLU A 57 33.05 1.96 -6.41
N LEU A 58 32.65 3.07 -5.79
CA LEU A 58 31.69 4.01 -6.35
C LEU A 58 32.39 4.93 -7.36
N ILE A 59 31.97 4.91 -8.61
CA ILE A 59 32.54 5.72 -9.68
C ILE A 59 31.54 6.82 -10.08
N LEU A 60 31.94 8.07 -9.87
CA LEU A 60 31.20 9.26 -10.28
C LEU A 60 31.91 9.92 -11.46
N THR A 61 31.19 10.10 -12.57
CA THR A 61 31.73 10.72 -13.79
C THR A 61 30.92 11.93 -14.19
N SER A 62 31.51 13.13 -14.12
CA SER A 62 30.91 14.32 -14.69
C SER A 62 30.93 14.22 -16.22
N GLN A 63 29.87 14.70 -16.87
CA GLN A 63 29.80 14.81 -18.32
C GLN A 63 30.09 16.25 -18.75
N PRO A 64 30.60 16.46 -19.97
CA PRO A 64 30.81 17.80 -20.50
C PRO A 64 29.49 18.57 -20.53
N ALA A 65 29.47 19.74 -19.88
CA ALA A 65 28.31 20.59 -19.80
C ALA A 65 28.73 22.06 -19.86
N PRO A 66 27.88 22.96 -20.39
CA PRO A 66 28.14 24.39 -20.34
C PRO A 66 28.24 24.83 -18.89
N SER A 67 29.39 25.34 -18.50
CA SER A 67 29.72 25.87 -17.17
C SER A 67 29.76 24.90 -15.97
N PHE A 68 28.88 23.90 -15.88
CA PHE A 68 28.78 23.04 -14.70
C PHE A 68 28.31 21.63 -15.06
N GLY A 69 29.06 20.62 -14.62
CA GLY A 69 28.66 19.20 -14.68
C GLY A 69 29.02 18.48 -13.38
N SER A 70 28.09 17.75 -12.80
CA SER A 70 28.26 17.08 -11.50
C SER A 70 27.64 15.69 -11.51
N ALA A 71 28.48 14.67 -11.27
CA ALA A 71 27.99 13.37 -10.82
C ALA A 71 28.01 13.36 -9.30
N ARG A 72 26.84 13.18 -8.67
CA ARG A 72 26.67 13.36 -7.22
C ARG A 72 25.71 12.33 -6.64
N VAL A 73 26.08 11.76 -5.50
CA VAL A 73 25.18 10.95 -4.67
C VAL A 73 24.98 11.58 -3.30
N LEU A 74 23.76 11.51 -2.79
CA LEU A 74 23.32 12.12 -1.52
C LEU A 74 22.87 11.03 -0.55
N THR A 75 23.16 11.14 0.74
CA THR A 75 22.67 10.17 1.73
C THR A 75 21.15 10.23 1.89
N GLN A 76 20.51 9.06 2.00
CA GLN A 76 19.07 8.90 2.26
C GLN A 76 18.68 9.35 3.68
N TYR A 77 19.63 9.29 4.62
CA TYR A 77 19.51 9.79 6.00
C TYR A 77 20.25 11.13 6.18
N ARG A 78 20.01 11.79 7.31
CA ARG A 78 20.75 12.98 7.75
C ARG A 78 21.56 12.68 9.00
N LEU A 79 22.75 13.26 9.08
CA LEU A 79 23.55 13.35 10.29
C LEU A 79 22.91 14.35 11.25
N THR A 80 22.82 14.00 12.52
CA THR A 80 22.18 14.78 13.59
C THR A 80 23.20 15.08 14.69
N GLY A 81 23.26 16.34 15.14
CA GLY A 81 24.22 16.76 16.16
C GLY A 81 25.68 16.66 15.69
N ASP A 82 26.59 16.37 16.62
CA ASP A 82 28.01 16.24 16.32
C ASP A 82 28.28 14.96 15.52
N PHE A 83 29.23 15.03 14.59
CA PHE A 83 29.61 13.87 13.78
C PHE A 83 31.06 13.95 13.31
N ASP A 84 31.57 12.79 12.90
CA ASP A 84 32.87 12.59 12.29
C ASP A 84 32.70 11.59 11.15
N MET A 85 32.94 12.03 9.92
CA MET A 85 32.81 11.17 8.74
C MET A 85 33.97 11.33 7.77
N GLN A 86 34.25 10.26 7.02
CA GLN A 86 35.32 10.22 6.05
C GLN A 86 34.99 9.38 4.82
N VAL A 87 35.79 9.54 3.77
CA VAL A 87 35.75 8.73 2.56
C VAL A 87 37.14 8.70 1.91
N ASP A 88 37.50 7.58 1.31
CA ASP A 88 38.67 7.46 0.45
C ASP A 88 38.31 7.81 -0.99
N TYR A 89 39.24 8.40 -1.74
CA TYR A 89 39.04 8.72 -3.14
C TYR A 89 40.25 8.36 -3.99
N ARG A 90 39.99 8.15 -5.28
CA ARG A 90 41.00 7.98 -6.33
C ARG A 90 40.60 8.69 -7.61
N ARG A 91 41.54 9.39 -8.23
CA ARG A 91 41.38 9.95 -9.58
C ARG A 91 41.38 8.82 -10.59
N VAL A 92 40.36 8.77 -11.44
CA VAL A 92 40.25 7.75 -12.49
C VAL A 92 40.64 8.34 -13.85
N ALA A 93 40.02 9.44 -14.27
CA ALA A 93 40.27 10.05 -15.57
C ALA A 93 39.93 11.55 -15.62
N GLY A 94 40.45 12.25 -16.62
CA GLY A 94 40.09 13.64 -16.96
C GLY A 94 40.81 14.72 -16.15
N PHE A 95 41.42 14.37 -15.02
CA PHE A 95 42.13 15.33 -14.17
C PHE A 95 43.40 15.92 -14.78
N ASP A 96 43.94 15.35 -15.86
CA ASP A 96 45.12 15.91 -16.53
C ASP A 96 44.78 17.06 -17.48
N ALA A 97 43.50 17.28 -17.77
CA ALA A 97 43.03 18.36 -18.63
C ALA A 97 43.57 19.72 -18.17
N ALA A 98 44.07 20.52 -19.12
CA ALA A 98 44.50 21.88 -18.85
C ALA A 98 43.27 22.77 -18.61
N LEU A 99 43.31 23.56 -17.54
CA LEU A 99 42.30 24.57 -17.24
C LEU A 99 42.92 25.93 -17.53
N ALA A 100 42.39 26.63 -18.54
CA ALA A 100 42.79 28.02 -18.77
C ALA A 100 42.19 28.90 -17.66
N PRO A 101 42.88 29.96 -17.21
CA PRO A 101 42.24 30.95 -16.34
C PRO A 101 41.11 31.62 -17.11
N SER A 102 39.87 31.41 -16.69
CA SER A 102 38.68 31.99 -17.32
C SER A 102 38.39 33.43 -16.88
N GLY A 103 39.15 33.95 -15.90
CA GLY A 103 39.17 35.35 -15.50
C GLY A 103 39.96 35.57 -14.19
N PRO A 104 40.18 36.82 -13.76
CA PRO A 104 40.91 37.12 -12.51
C PRO A 104 40.19 36.69 -11.23
N THR A 105 38.90 36.35 -11.31
CA THR A 105 38.04 35.97 -10.16
C THR A 105 37.26 34.68 -10.40
N VAL A 106 37.48 33.98 -11.52
CA VAL A 106 36.76 32.75 -11.88
C VAL A 106 37.76 31.61 -11.88
N PHE A 107 37.56 30.68 -10.95
CA PHE A 107 38.38 29.48 -10.87
C PHE A 107 37.61 28.38 -11.61
N ASP A 108 38.08 28.01 -12.79
CA ASP A 108 37.72 26.73 -13.37
C ASP A 108 38.31 25.63 -12.46
N GLN A 109 37.48 24.66 -12.07
CA GLN A 109 37.84 23.65 -11.09
C GLN A 109 37.35 22.25 -11.49
N LEU A 110 38.22 21.27 -11.27
CA LEU A 110 37.88 19.85 -11.32
C LEU A 110 37.95 19.28 -9.90
N ASN A 111 36.80 18.84 -9.39
CA ASN A 111 36.59 18.57 -7.97
C ASN A 111 36.25 17.10 -7.71
N VAL A 112 36.91 16.53 -6.70
CA VAL A 112 36.52 15.29 -6.01
C VAL A 112 36.13 15.66 -4.60
N ALA A 113 34.87 15.44 -4.22
CA ALA A 113 34.30 16.08 -3.04
C ALA A 113 33.60 15.13 -2.07
N LEU A 114 33.76 15.44 -0.78
CA LEU A 114 32.88 15.05 0.31
C LEU A 114 32.20 16.31 0.82
N GLY A 115 30.88 16.31 0.98
CA GLY A 115 30.16 17.51 1.32
C GLY A 115 28.96 17.31 2.24
N LEU A 116 28.40 18.44 2.66
CA LEU A 116 27.21 18.55 3.49
C LEU A 116 26.12 19.29 2.72
N HIS A 117 24.89 18.78 2.77
CA HIS A 117 23.75 19.29 2.02
C HIS A 117 22.53 19.45 2.92
N TRP A 118 22.05 20.68 3.05
CA TRP A 118 20.77 21.00 3.68
C TRP A 118 19.65 21.14 2.65
N ASN A 119 19.97 21.74 1.50
CA ASN A 119 19.17 21.84 0.27
C ASN A 119 20.09 22.35 -0.87
N GLU A 120 19.57 22.47 -2.10
CA GLU A 120 20.41 22.91 -3.24
C GLU A 120 20.90 24.35 -3.14
N SER A 121 20.26 25.22 -2.34
CA SER A 121 20.77 26.56 -2.06
C SER A 121 21.78 26.60 -0.89
N ARG A 122 21.85 25.54 -0.08
CA ARG A 122 22.65 25.48 1.16
C ARG A 122 23.42 24.18 1.28
N PHE A 123 24.66 24.22 0.83
CA PHE A 123 25.59 23.11 0.90
C PHE A 123 27.03 23.59 1.12
N ILE A 124 27.89 22.64 1.54
CA ILE A 124 29.33 22.81 1.67
C ILE A 124 29.99 21.67 0.91
N GLN A 125 30.99 22.00 0.12
CA GLN A 125 31.80 21.07 -0.63
C GLN A 125 33.25 21.14 -0.14
N PHE A 126 33.74 20.08 0.49
CA PHE A 126 35.18 19.93 0.76
C PHE A 126 35.79 19.06 -0.32
N SER A 127 36.66 19.67 -1.13
CA SER A 127 37.14 19.08 -2.36
C SER A 127 38.64 18.96 -2.38
N ARG A 128 39.11 17.86 -2.95
CA ARG A 128 40.35 17.90 -3.70
C ARG A 128 40.06 18.54 -5.06
N SER A 129 40.79 19.60 -5.40
CA SER A 129 40.53 20.45 -6.56
C SER A 129 41.77 20.57 -7.45
N LYS A 130 41.59 20.51 -8.77
CA LYS A 130 42.55 21.04 -9.75
C LYS A 130 42.05 22.37 -10.27
N THR A 131 42.92 23.38 -10.27
CA THR A 131 42.68 24.71 -10.82
C THR A 131 43.80 25.10 -11.78
N SER A 132 43.70 26.26 -12.43
CA SER A 132 44.82 26.83 -13.20
C SER A 132 46.05 27.14 -12.33
N GLY A 133 45.87 27.36 -11.02
CA GLY A 133 46.93 27.61 -10.04
C GLY A 133 47.58 26.34 -9.48
N GLY A 134 47.15 25.16 -9.93
CA GLY A 134 47.65 23.87 -9.45
C GLY A 134 46.61 23.06 -8.67
N GLU A 135 47.10 22.01 -8.02
CA GLU A 135 46.28 21.05 -7.27
C GLU A 135 46.29 21.41 -5.79
N GLN A 136 45.11 21.46 -5.18
CA GLN A 136 44.94 21.87 -3.78
C GLN A 136 43.73 21.20 -3.18
N VAL A 137 43.63 21.22 -1.86
CA VAL A 137 42.38 21.00 -1.16
C VAL A 137 41.67 22.35 -0.99
N SER A 138 40.39 22.41 -1.35
CA SER A 138 39.56 23.61 -1.23
C SER A 138 38.24 23.32 -0.53
N VAL A 139 37.64 24.38 0.01
CA VAL A 139 36.26 24.35 0.51
C VAL A 139 35.48 25.33 -0.34
N TYR A 140 34.30 24.91 -0.78
CA TYR A 140 33.30 25.81 -1.32
C TYR A 140 32.08 25.78 -0.40
N SER A 141 31.52 26.93 -0.10
CA SER A 141 30.29 27.04 0.68
C SER A 141 29.31 27.94 -0.05
N SER A 142 28.06 27.49 -0.17
CA SER A 142 26.95 28.33 -0.60
C SER A 142 26.29 29.07 0.58
N LEU A 143 26.75 28.83 1.82
CA LEU A 143 26.24 29.55 2.98
C LEU A 143 26.66 31.02 2.90
N PRO A 144 25.73 31.98 3.08
CA PRO A 144 26.03 33.42 2.90
C PRO A 144 27.23 33.92 3.71
N ALA A 145 27.43 33.42 4.92
CA ALA A 145 28.53 33.83 5.80
C ALA A 145 29.93 33.38 5.32
N HIS A 146 29.99 32.40 4.43
CA HIS A 146 31.23 31.74 3.99
C HIS A 146 31.34 31.62 2.47
N ALA A 147 30.54 32.38 1.73
CA ALA A 147 30.50 32.34 0.27
C ALA A 147 31.89 32.59 -0.33
N GLY A 148 32.40 31.59 -1.06
CA GLY A 148 33.68 31.68 -1.76
C GLY A 148 34.95 31.62 -0.89
N GLN A 149 34.86 31.16 0.37
CA GLN A 149 36.04 31.00 1.22
C GLN A 149 36.87 29.76 0.82
N ASN A 150 38.08 29.98 0.26
CA ASN A 150 39.06 28.92 0.04
C ASN A 150 39.91 28.68 1.31
N GLY A 151 40.10 27.42 1.70
CA GLY A 151 40.96 27.02 2.82
C GLY A 151 42.45 27.19 2.54
N THR A 152 43.29 26.93 3.56
CA THR A 152 44.76 26.95 3.40
C THR A 152 45.16 25.78 2.48
N PRO A 153 45.91 26.01 1.39
CA PRO A 153 46.25 24.93 0.46
C PRO A 153 47.04 23.82 1.16
N ALA A 154 46.52 22.59 1.08
CA ALA A 154 47.26 21.37 1.37
C ALA A 154 47.59 20.67 0.05
N ASP A 155 48.76 20.04 -0.03
CA ASP A 155 49.18 19.30 -1.23
C ASP A 155 48.22 18.13 -1.50
N ALA A 156 47.63 18.13 -2.70
CA ALA A 156 46.72 17.10 -3.18
C ALA A 156 47.14 16.53 -4.54
N SER A 157 48.46 16.54 -4.80
CA SER A 157 49.09 16.03 -6.03
C SER A 157 48.95 14.52 -6.20
N GLY A 158 48.72 13.78 -5.12
CA GLY A 158 48.48 12.33 -5.15
C GLY A 158 47.29 11.92 -6.04
N SER A 159 47.37 10.74 -6.64
CA SER A 159 46.24 10.13 -7.38
C SER A 159 45.17 9.54 -6.45
N THR A 160 45.50 9.30 -5.18
CA THR A 160 44.62 8.81 -4.11
C THR A 160 44.71 9.72 -2.88
N GLY A 161 43.71 9.63 -2.01
CA GLY A 161 43.71 10.31 -0.71
C GLY A 161 42.40 10.07 0.04
N SER A 162 42.22 10.74 1.18
CA SER A 162 41.00 10.65 1.98
C SER A 162 40.51 12.04 2.39
N LEU A 163 39.19 12.22 2.47
CA LEU A 163 38.55 13.45 2.94
C LEU A 163 37.80 13.15 4.23
N ARG A 164 37.90 14.03 5.24
CA ARG A 164 37.20 13.88 6.53
C ARG A 164 36.62 15.20 7.02
N LEU A 165 35.39 15.12 7.50
CA LEU A 165 34.61 16.22 8.06
C LEU A 165 34.23 15.90 9.51
N VAL A 166 34.55 16.81 10.43
CA VAL A 166 34.20 16.69 11.85
C VAL A 166 33.41 17.91 12.30
N ARG A 167 32.15 17.72 12.69
CA ARG A 167 31.31 18.78 13.27
C ARG A 167 31.24 18.62 14.79
N THR A 168 31.57 19.67 15.52
CA THR A 168 31.37 19.80 16.98
C THR A 168 30.66 21.11 17.28
N GLY A 169 29.40 21.05 17.72
CA GLY A 169 28.50 22.18 17.79
C GLY A 169 28.28 22.79 16.39
N THR A 170 28.67 24.05 16.23
CA THR A 170 28.63 24.77 14.95
C THR A 170 29.97 24.74 14.23
N ARG A 171 31.05 24.26 14.85
CA ARG A 171 32.37 24.22 14.23
C ARG A 171 32.52 22.98 13.35
N LEU A 172 32.81 23.17 12.07
CA LEU A 172 33.13 22.12 11.12
C LEU A 172 34.62 22.17 10.76
N ALA A 173 35.36 21.13 11.12
CA ALA A 173 36.76 20.96 10.76
C ALA A 173 36.94 20.08 9.52
N TYR A 174 37.92 20.42 8.69
CA TYR A 174 38.27 19.71 7.45
C TYR A 174 39.65 19.08 7.58
N LEU A 175 39.77 17.80 7.27
CA LEU A 175 41.04 17.08 7.28
C LEU A 175 41.24 16.34 5.97
N HIS A 176 42.47 16.38 5.46
CA HIS A 176 42.88 15.64 4.26
C HIS A 176 43.90 14.57 4.64
N GLY A 177 43.67 13.37 4.14
CA GLY A 177 44.51 12.19 4.40
C GLY A 177 45.43 11.90 3.23
N THR A 178 46.73 11.82 3.47
CA THR A 178 47.74 11.34 2.51
C THR A 178 48.65 10.31 3.18
N SER A 179 48.88 9.17 2.52
CA SER A 179 49.76 8.10 3.03
C SER A 179 49.48 7.67 4.48
N GLY A 180 48.20 7.69 4.90
CA GLY A 180 47.76 7.29 6.24
C GLY A 180 47.82 8.38 7.31
N ASN A 181 48.29 9.59 7.01
CA ASN A 181 48.32 10.71 7.95
C ASN A 181 47.24 11.74 7.65
N TRP A 182 46.53 12.22 8.68
CA TRP A 182 45.54 13.29 8.57
C TRP A 182 46.15 14.65 8.84
N THR A 183 46.02 15.57 7.88
CA THR A 183 46.43 16.97 8.00
C THR A 183 45.19 17.86 8.13
N PRO A 184 45.06 18.66 9.20
CA PRO A 184 44.01 19.68 9.29
C PRO A 184 44.20 20.73 8.20
N VAL A 185 43.15 20.98 7.41
CA VAL A 185 43.16 21.95 6.29
C VAL A 185 42.52 23.28 6.70
N GLY A 186 41.50 23.23 7.56
CA GLY A 186 40.83 24.43 8.05
C GLY A 186 39.58 24.13 8.85
N GLN A 187 38.77 25.16 9.07
CA GLN A 187 37.48 25.07 9.75
C GLN A 187 36.53 26.19 9.31
N LEU A 188 35.22 25.94 9.41
CA LEU A 188 34.15 26.93 9.20
C LEU A 188 33.09 26.80 10.29
N GLU A 189 32.30 27.86 10.49
CA GLU A 189 31.09 27.79 11.29
C GLU A 189 29.90 27.38 10.40
N VAL A 190 29.09 26.45 10.87
CA VAL A 190 27.98 25.85 10.12
C VAL A 190 26.77 25.64 11.03
N PRO A 191 25.55 25.54 10.47
CA PRO A 191 24.38 25.19 11.26
C PRO A 191 24.54 23.84 11.97
N SER A 192 24.03 23.74 13.20
CA SER A 192 23.93 22.48 13.95
C SER A 192 22.69 21.65 13.56
N THR A 193 21.87 22.15 12.62
CA THR A 193 20.68 21.44 12.12
C THR A 193 21.06 20.15 11.40
N PRO A 194 20.16 19.15 11.36
CA PRO A 194 20.38 17.90 10.62
C PRO A 194 20.76 18.14 9.16
N VAL A 195 21.68 17.35 8.63
CA VAL A 195 22.30 17.58 7.32
C VAL A 195 22.61 16.25 6.60
N SER A 196 22.40 16.17 5.30
CA SER A 196 22.79 15.01 4.49
C SER A 196 24.27 15.11 4.10
N ALA A 197 24.94 13.96 3.95
CA ALA A 197 26.26 13.92 3.35
C ALA A 197 26.14 13.65 1.85
N TYR A 198 27.10 14.12 1.05
CA TYR A 198 27.16 13.80 -0.36
C TYR A 198 28.58 13.55 -0.84
N LEU A 199 28.70 12.77 -1.91
CA LEU A 199 29.94 12.54 -2.65
C LEU A 199 29.76 13.08 -4.07
N ALA A 200 30.76 13.74 -4.63
CA ALA A 200 30.65 14.30 -5.97
C ALA A 200 31.96 14.31 -6.76
N ALA A 201 31.83 14.09 -8.08
CA ALA A 201 32.82 14.47 -9.08
C ALA A 201 32.24 15.62 -9.91
N THR A 202 32.84 16.81 -9.82
CA THR A 202 32.27 18.03 -10.37
C THR A 202 33.27 18.80 -11.24
N THR A 203 32.83 19.18 -12.43
CA THR A 203 33.52 20.11 -13.32
C THR A 203 32.82 21.46 -13.26
N VAL A 204 33.56 22.51 -12.92
CA VAL A 204 33.10 23.91 -12.98
C VAL A 204 34.03 24.64 -13.94
N VAL A 205 33.48 25.19 -15.02
CA VAL A 205 34.24 26.02 -15.97
C VAL A 205 33.43 27.25 -16.36
N SER A 206 34.02 28.25 -16.99
CA SER A 206 33.28 29.40 -17.51
C SER A 206 33.38 29.54 -19.02
N GLY A 207 32.25 29.87 -19.66
CA GLY A 207 32.17 30.21 -21.08
C GLY A 207 32.44 29.07 -22.07
N THR A 208 32.75 27.86 -21.61
CA THR A 208 33.04 26.68 -22.45
C THR A 208 32.47 25.40 -21.84
N SER A 209 32.47 24.31 -22.62
CA SER A 209 32.16 22.98 -22.08
C SER A 209 33.40 22.40 -21.41
N GLY A 210 33.30 22.10 -20.12
CA GLY A 210 34.43 21.59 -19.33
C GLY A 210 34.76 20.14 -19.65
N PRO A 211 35.97 19.65 -19.29
CA PRO A 211 36.31 18.25 -19.48
C PRO A 211 35.47 17.35 -18.58
N SER A 212 35.20 16.14 -19.06
CA SER A 212 34.67 15.05 -18.23
C SER A 212 35.75 14.60 -17.24
N ILE A 213 35.37 14.39 -15.98
CA ILE A 213 36.24 13.78 -14.96
C ILE A 213 35.56 12.57 -14.34
N SER A 214 36.36 11.57 -13.97
CA SER A 214 35.90 10.37 -13.26
C SER A 214 36.67 10.20 -11.98
N ALA A 215 35.96 10.07 -10.86
CA ALA A 215 36.54 9.79 -9.55
C ALA A 215 35.91 8.52 -8.95
N ALA A 216 36.74 7.71 -8.32
CA ALA A 216 36.32 6.56 -7.53
C ALA A 216 36.31 6.93 -6.05
N PHE A 217 35.33 6.42 -5.31
CA PHE A 217 35.18 6.56 -3.87
C PHE A 217 35.06 5.18 -3.22
N ASP A 218 35.67 5.03 -2.06
CA ASP A 218 35.68 3.79 -1.28
C ASP A 218 35.65 4.13 0.24
N ASN A 219 35.28 3.16 1.08
CA ASN A 219 35.34 3.23 2.55
C ASN A 219 34.68 4.47 3.14
N PHE A 220 33.48 4.83 2.66
CA PHE A 220 32.69 5.86 3.33
C PHE A 220 32.32 5.38 4.73
N LYS A 221 32.58 6.23 5.73
CA LYS A 221 32.36 5.89 7.13
C LYS A 221 31.94 7.10 7.94
N VAL A 222 30.90 6.94 8.74
CA VAL A 222 30.61 7.81 9.89
C VAL A 222 31.28 7.21 11.12
N ASN A 223 32.46 7.73 11.47
CA ASN A 223 33.27 7.28 12.61
C ASN A 223 32.54 7.48 13.94
N SER A 224 31.82 8.59 14.08
CA SER A 224 30.94 8.89 15.20
C SER A 224 29.84 9.87 14.78
N GLY A 225 28.75 9.92 15.54
CA GLY A 225 27.60 10.77 15.28
C GLY A 225 26.32 9.97 15.06
N ALA A 226 25.18 10.59 15.38
CA ALA A 226 23.87 9.98 15.22
C ALA A 226 23.27 10.34 13.85
N THR A 227 22.41 9.47 13.33
CA THR A 227 21.61 9.77 12.13
C THR A 227 20.13 9.76 12.47
N ASP A 228 19.32 10.42 11.64
CA ASP A 228 17.86 10.30 11.69
C ASP A 228 17.35 9.06 10.93
N GLN A 229 18.21 8.05 10.79
CA GLN A 229 17.87 6.81 10.13
C GLN A 229 17.08 5.91 11.08
N THR A 230 15.82 5.70 10.76
CA THR A 230 14.94 4.72 11.41
C THR A 230 14.61 3.62 10.41
N ASP A 231 14.58 2.38 10.86
CA ASP A 231 13.98 1.32 10.04
C ASP A 231 12.47 1.50 10.04
N PRO A 232 11.80 1.23 8.90
CA PRO A 232 10.36 1.35 8.85
C PRO A 232 9.74 0.31 9.80
N PRO A 233 8.50 0.53 10.25
CA PRO A 233 7.72 -0.50 10.91
C PRO A 233 7.71 -1.78 10.07
N ALA A 234 7.63 -2.94 10.73
CA ALA A 234 7.56 -4.22 10.02
C ALA A 234 6.45 -4.18 8.96
N LEU A 235 6.80 -4.58 7.73
CA LEU A 235 5.88 -4.71 6.60
C LEU A 235 5.05 -5.99 6.78
N ALA A 236 4.22 -5.98 7.82
CA ALA A 236 3.36 -7.06 8.26
C ALA A 236 1.88 -6.74 7.96
N PRO A 237 0.96 -7.72 8.03
CA PRO A 237 -0.46 -7.50 7.73
C PRO A 237 -1.05 -6.37 8.57
N PHE A 238 -1.82 -5.44 8.00
CA PHE A 238 -2.43 -4.26 8.66
C PHE A 238 -2.59 -4.30 10.20
N ALA A 239 -2.10 -3.27 10.90
CA ALA A 239 -2.28 -3.11 12.34
C ALA A 239 -3.42 -2.14 12.63
N ARG A 240 -4.58 -2.68 12.99
CA ARG A 240 -5.75 -1.89 13.32
C ARG A 240 -5.50 -0.96 14.50
N ARG A 241 -5.81 0.32 14.30
CA ARG A 241 -5.85 1.34 15.35
C ARG A 241 -7.14 2.16 15.21
N SER A 242 -7.73 2.56 16.32
CA SER A 242 -8.95 3.38 16.34
C SER A 242 -8.72 4.81 15.84
N ASP A 243 -7.48 5.29 15.86
CA ASP A 243 -7.06 6.61 15.42
C ASP A 243 -6.53 6.65 13.97
N PHE A 244 -6.52 5.50 13.27
CA PHE A 244 -6.02 5.40 11.90
C PHE A 244 -7.18 5.38 10.89
N LEU A 245 -7.19 6.36 9.99
CA LEU A 245 -8.26 6.57 9.01
C LEU A 245 -7.93 5.86 7.69
N VAL A 246 -8.86 5.07 7.16
CA VAL A 246 -8.73 4.46 5.82
C VAL A 246 -9.90 4.91 4.96
N GLY A 247 -9.61 5.43 3.78
CA GLY A 247 -10.64 5.93 2.87
C GLY A 247 -10.27 5.86 1.39
N GLY A 248 -11.14 6.44 0.57
CA GLY A 248 -10.90 6.67 -0.85
C GLY A 248 -11.18 8.12 -1.23
N VAL A 249 -10.59 8.59 -2.33
CA VAL A 249 -10.88 9.88 -2.96
C VAL A 249 -11.77 9.64 -4.17
N SER A 250 -12.93 10.30 -4.24
CA SER A 250 -13.84 10.16 -5.38
C SER A 250 -14.47 11.50 -5.76
N GLU A 251 -13.97 12.10 -6.82
CA GLU A 251 -14.49 13.36 -7.35
C GLU A 251 -15.51 13.16 -8.47
N ASN A 252 -15.35 12.08 -9.24
CA ASN A 252 -16.13 11.83 -10.46
C ASN A 252 -17.37 10.97 -10.21
N TRP A 253 -17.64 10.62 -8.95
CA TRP A 253 -18.78 9.80 -8.55
C TRP A 253 -20.11 10.24 -9.19
N PRO A 254 -20.52 11.51 -9.14
CA PRO A 254 -21.81 11.90 -9.69
C PRO A 254 -21.85 11.82 -11.22
N ALA A 255 -20.73 12.03 -11.92
CA ALA A 255 -20.64 11.89 -13.37
C ALA A 255 -20.86 10.42 -13.75
N PHE A 256 -20.14 9.52 -13.10
CA PHE A 256 -20.24 8.09 -13.36
C PHE A 256 -21.59 7.50 -12.95
N ARG A 257 -22.19 7.98 -11.86
CA ARG A 257 -23.46 7.47 -11.35
C ARG A 257 -24.69 8.04 -12.05
N TYR A 258 -24.75 9.36 -12.23
CA TYR A 258 -25.96 10.06 -12.64
C TYR A 258 -25.95 10.47 -14.11
N GLN A 259 -24.79 10.79 -14.67
CA GLN A 259 -24.68 11.43 -15.98
C GLN A 259 -24.17 10.50 -17.10
N SER A 260 -23.38 9.48 -16.75
CA SER A 260 -22.82 8.52 -17.71
C SER A 260 -23.90 7.62 -18.33
N SER A 261 -23.69 7.22 -19.58
CA SER A 261 -24.44 6.16 -20.27
C SER A 261 -24.01 4.76 -19.80
N SER A 262 -22.74 4.61 -19.42
CA SER A 262 -22.15 3.41 -18.81
C SER A 262 -22.06 3.63 -17.30
N ARG A 263 -23.20 3.56 -16.62
CA ARG A 263 -23.27 3.88 -15.18
C ARG A 263 -22.52 2.84 -14.34
N ILE A 264 -21.80 3.34 -13.34
CA ILE A 264 -21.24 2.49 -12.28
C ILE A 264 -22.36 1.94 -11.38
N ASP A 265 -22.08 0.85 -10.68
CA ASP A 265 -23.00 0.27 -9.70
C ASP A 265 -23.42 1.33 -8.65
N PRO A 266 -24.73 1.62 -8.49
CA PRO A 266 -25.19 2.56 -7.48
C PRO A 266 -24.91 2.12 -6.03
N ASN A 267 -24.50 0.87 -5.79
CA ASN A 267 -24.09 0.42 -4.46
C ASN A 267 -22.56 0.44 -4.27
N LEU A 268 -21.78 0.96 -5.21
CA LEU A 268 -20.32 0.87 -5.17
C LEU A 268 -19.69 1.55 -3.94
N LEU A 269 -20.21 2.69 -3.45
CA LEU A 269 -19.73 3.29 -2.19
C LEU A 269 -20.02 2.41 -0.98
N ALA A 270 -21.20 1.76 -0.93
CA ALA A 270 -21.52 0.78 0.12
C ALA A 270 -20.62 -0.45 0.04
N ARG A 271 -20.24 -0.86 -1.17
CA ARG A 271 -19.25 -1.89 -1.40
C ARG A 271 -17.88 -1.46 -0.89
N PHE A 272 -17.38 -0.28 -1.23
CA PHE A 272 -16.12 0.24 -0.67
C PHE A 272 -16.15 0.31 0.85
N ARG A 273 -17.28 0.72 1.45
CA ARG A 273 -17.46 0.71 2.90
C ARG A 273 -17.36 -0.70 3.48
N ALA A 274 -18.00 -1.67 2.84
CA ALA A 274 -17.96 -3.09 3.21
C ALA A 274 -16.61 -3.76 2.92
N GLU A 275 -15.76 -3.13 2.12
CA GLU A 275 -14.37 -3.52 1.88
C GLU A 275 -13.40 -2.81 2.83
N GLY A 276 -13.85 -1.94 3.74
CA GLY A 276 -12.99 -1.32 4.76
C GLY A 276 -12.61 0.13 4.54
N MET A 277 -13.09 0.78 3.47
CA MET A 277 -13.00 2.23 3.33
C MET A 277 -14.01 2.91 4.27
N GLY A 278 -13.54 3.38 5.42
CA GLY A 278 -14.38 4.07 6.41
C GLY A 278 -14.66 5.53 6.06
N TRP A 279 -13.92 6.09 5.10
CA TRP A 279 -13.96 7.51 4.75
C TRP A 279 -14.06 7.75 3.24
N ILE A 280 -14.68 8.86 2.87
CA ILE A 280 -14.63 9.44 1.53
C ILE A 280 -13.94 10.81 1.60
N ARG A 281 -13.04 11.09 0.67
CA ARG A 281 -12.46 12.42 0.41
C ARG A 281 -12.96 12.95 -0.94
N VAL A 282 -13.39 14.21 -1.00
CA VAL A 282 -13.90 14.85 -2.24
C VAL A 282 -13.38 16.28 -2.43
N GLY A 283 -13.09 16.64 -3.68
CA GLY A 283 -12.62 17.97 -4.06
C GLY A 283 -13.77 18.94 -4.31
N VAL A 284 -13.56 20.20 -3.93
CA VAL A 284 -14.54 21.29 -4.08
C VAL A 284 -13.88 22.48 -4.75
N THR A 285 -14.38 22.88 -5.91
CA THR A 285 -13.98 24.11 -6.62
C THR A 285 -14.68 25.33 -6.02
N THR A 286 -14.33 26.52 -6.50
CA THR A 286 -15.03 27.76 -6.15
C THR A 286 -16.40 27.91 -6.80
N ALA A 287 -16.78 27.00 -7.71
CA ALA A 287 -18.05 27.06 -8.40
C ALA A 287 -19.22 26.66 -7.49
N SER A 288 -20.33 27.36 -7.66
CA SER A 288 -21.64 26.98 -7.15
C SER A 288 -22.62 26.95 -8.33
N VAL A 289 -23.36 25.86 -8.44
CA VAL A 289 -24.28 25.59 -9.54
C VAL A 289 -25.67 25.28 -8.95
N PRO A 290 -26.45 26.31 -8.54
CA PRO A 290 -27.69 26.14 -7.77
C PRO A 290 -28.78 25.29 -8.45
N ILE A 291 -28.74 25.15 -9.77
CA ILE A 291 -29.68 24.27 -10.49
C ILE A 291 -29.55 22.80 -10.07
N LEU A 292 -28.38 22.39 -9.58
CA LEU A 292 -28.13 21.03 -9.05
C LEU A 292 -28.88 20.77 -7.74
N ASP A 293 -29.17 21.80 -6.95
CA ASP A 293 -30.05 21.69 -5.77
C ASP A 293 -31.53 21.67 -6.15
N ALA A 294 -31.90 22.49 -7.14
CA ALA A 294 -33.28 22.60 -7.60
C ALA A 294 -33.76 21.32 -8.32
N MET A 295 -32.85 20.39 -8.66
CA MET A 295 -33.17 19.18 -9.39
C MET A 295 -32.51 17.94 -8.77
N PRO A 296 -33.25 16.84 -8.57
CA PRO A 296 -32.68 15.62 -7.99
C PRO A 296 -31.53 15.06 -8.86
N PRO A 297 -30.46 14.49 -8.26
CA PRO A 297 -29.30 13.97 -8.99
C PRO A 297 -29.62 13.04 -10.15
N GLY A 298 -30.63 12.17 -9.99
CA GLY A 298 -31.08 11.25 -11.05
C GLY A 298 -31.59 11.91 -12.33
N ARG A 299 -31.81 13.24 -12.34
CA ARG A 299 -32.18 14.03 -13.53
C ARG A 299 -31.06 14.90 -14.08
N TRP A 300 -29.88 14.95 -13.46
CA TRP A 300 -28.79 15.84 -13.88
C TRP A 300 -28.30 15.58 -15.31
N ASN A 301 -28.50 14.37 -15.84
CA ASN A 301 -28.25 14.04 -17.25
C ASN A 301 -29.16 14.79 -18.25
N THR A 302 -30.20 15.47 -17.78
CA THR A 302 -31.10 16.31 -18.60
C THR A 302 -30.68 17.78 -18.63
N LEU A 303 -29.70 18.18 -17.82
CA LEU A 303 -29.17 19.54 -17.85
C LEU A 303 -28.31 19.76 -19.08
N GLN A 304 -28.28 21.01 -19.55
CA GLN A 304 -27.27 21.45 -20.50
C GLN A 304 -25.88 21.27 -19.89
N TYR A 305 -24.91 20.86 -20.71
CA TYR A 305 -23.53 20.74 -20.28
C TYR A 305 -23.00 22.08 -19.75
N ASP A 306 -22.52 22.06 -18.50
CA ASP A 306 -21.84 23.17 -17.85
C ASP A 306 -20.56 22.64 -17.20
N PRO A 307 -19.36 23.04 -17.65
CA PRO A 307 -18.10 22.59 -17.07
C PRO A 307 -17.93 22.98 -15.59
N ALA A 308 -18.63 24.01 -15.11
CA ALA A 308 -18.62 24.40 -13.70
C ALA A 308 -19.32 23.37 -12.80
N THR A 309 -20.09 22.44 -13.37
CA THR A 309 -20.75 21.35 -12.63
C THR A 309 -19.74 20.49 -11.88
N TRP A 310 -18.67 20.07 -12.55
CA TRP A 310 -17.67 19.19 -11.95
C TRP A 310 -16.95 19.88 -10.79
N GLY A 311 -16.91 19.21 -9.64
CA GLY A 311 -16.30 19.75 -8.44
C GLY A 311 -17.02 20.94 -7.82
N SER A 312 -18.15 21.43 -8.37
CA SER A 312 -18.96 22.44 -7.69
C SER A 312 -19.41 21.94 -6.32
N ARG A 313 -19.69 22.87 -5.42
CA ARG A 313 -20.12 22.53 -4.06
C ARG A 313 -21.36 21.65 -4.01
N GLU A 314 -22.33 21.87 -4.89
CA GLU A 314 -23.55 21.06 -5.00
C GLU A 314 -23.23 19.64 -5.50
N TYR A 315 -22.30 19.53 -6.46
CA TYR A 315 -21.84 18.26 -7.00
C TYR A 315 -21.06 17.44 -5.97
N ALA A 316 -20.14 18.06 -5.25
CA ALA A 316 -19.41 17.42 -4.15
C ALA A 316 -20.35 16.98 -3.02
N ALA A 317 -21.39 17.77 -2.71
CA ALA A 317 -22.39 17.37 -1.72
C ALA A 317 -23.15 16.11 -2.11
N ALA A 318 -23.43 15.86 -3.39
CA ALA A 318 -24.07 14.62 -3.81
C ALA A 318 -23.19 13.39 -3.51
N THR A 319 -21.87 13.47 -3.76
CA THR A 319 -20.92 12.43 -3.35
C THR A 319 -20.92 12.22 -1.84
N LEU A 320 -20.84 13.31 -1.06
CA LEU A 320 -20.84 13.23 0.40
C LEU A 320 -22.14 12.66 0.96
N GLN A 321 -23.29 12.99 0.36
CA GLN A 321 -24.59 12.44 0.73
C GLN A 321 -24.66 10.93 0.46
N ASP A 322 -24.25 10.48 -0.72
CA ASP A 322 -24.26 9.05 -1.07
C ASP A 322 -23.27 8.26 -0.18
N ALA A 323 -22.12 8.84 0.14
CA ALA A 323 -21.14 8.24 1.04
C ALA A 323 -21.63 8.17 2.49
N ALA A 324 -22.25 9.24 2.99
CA ALA A 324 -22.87 9.23 4.32
C ALA A 324 -23.99 8.19 4.41
N ALA A 325 -24.83 8.07 3.38
CA ALA A 325 -25.86 7.04 3.28
C ALA A 325 -25.26 5.62 3.24
N ALA A 326 -24.07 5.47 2.66
CA ALA A 326 -23.30 4.23 2.69
C ALA A 326 -22.59 3.96 4.03
N GLY A 327 -22.66 4.87 5.01
CA GLY A 327 -22.03 4.74 6.32
C GLY A 327 -20.54 5.09 6.36
N MET A 328 -20.07 5.92 5.42
CA MET A 328 -18.72 6.49 5.41
C MET A 328 -18.67 7.85 6.13
N ARG A 329 -17.51 8.16 6.71
CA ARG A 329 -17.16 9.45 7.29
C ARG A 329 -16.65 10.41 6.20
N LEU A 330 -16.77 11.70 6.45
CA LEU A 330 -16.70 12.72 5.39
C LEU A 330 -15.46 13.61 5.52
N TYR A 331 -14.73 13.77 4.42
CA TYR A 331 -13.56 14.63 4.26
C TYR A 331 -13.73 15.42 2.95
N ALA A 332 -13.61 16.76 3.00
CA ALA A 332 -13.59 17.61 1.81
C ALA A 332 -12.30 18.42 1.71
N TYR A 333 -11.79 18.64 0.50
CA TYR A 333 -10.68 19.57 0.23
C TYR A 333 -11.14 20.67 -0.72
N LEU A 334 -10.72 21.90 -0.43
CA LEU A 334 -11.17 23.09 -1.15
C LEU A 334 -10.05 23.53 -2.09
N TYR A 335 -10.24 23.40 -3.39
CA TYR A 335 -9.21 23.73 -4.39
C TYR A 335 -8.82 25.21 -4.39
N PHE A 336 -9.73 26.11 -3.99
CA PHE A 336 -9.58 27.56 -4.16
C PHE A 336 -9.28 27.96 -5.63
N SER A 337 -9.92 27.23 -6.56
CA SER A 337 -9.83 27.36 -8.01
C SER A 337 -11.17 26.97 -8.63
N ASP A 338 -11.52 27.52 -9.81
CA ASP A 338 -12.72 27.13 -10.57
C ASP A 338 -12.58 25.77 -11.28
N ARG A 339 -11.41 25.15 -11.14
CA ARG A 339 -11.04 23.86 -11.76
C ARG A 339 -10.15 23.07 -10.79
N ALA A 340 -9.81 21.83 -11.14
CA ALA A 340 -8.81 21.06 -10.40
C ALA A 340 -7.51 21.87 -10.25
N ALA A 341 -6.97 21.90 -9.03
CA ALA A 341 -5.67 22.50 -8.72
C ALA A 341 -4.75 21.42 -8.14
N ASN A 342 -3.51 21.40 -8.59
CA ASN A 342 -2.51 20.41 -8.20
C ASN A 342 -1.09 21.02 -8.32
N TRP A 343 -0.07 20.19 -8.15
CA TRP A 343 1.32 20.63 -8.14
C TRP A 343 1.70 21.48 -9.37
N GLY A 344 2.04 22.75 -9.14
CA GLY A 344 2.44 23.69 -10.20
C GLY A 344 1.31 24.20 -11.11
N ASN A 345 0.05 23.87 -10.81
CA ASN A 345 -1.13 24.40 -11.48
C ASN A 345 -2.15 24.82 -10.43
N GLN A 346 -2.02 26.07 -9.99
CA GLN A 346 -2.77 26.63 -8.87
C GLN A 346 -3.59 27.84 -9.30
N LYS A 347 -4.22 27.76 -10.48
CA LYS A 347 -4.87 28.91 -11.12
C LYS A 347 -5.93 29.57 -10.24
N ALA A 348 -5.89 30.90 -10.16
CA ALA A 348 -6.91 31.68 -9.48
C ALA A 348 -8.30 31.50 -10.13
N PRO A 349 -9.39 31.50 -9.34
CA PRO A 349 -10.74 31.67 -9.84
C PRO A 349 -10.86 32.95 -10.67
N ALA A 350 -11.70 32.93 -11.70
CA ALA A 350 -11.88 34.07 -12.60
C ALA A 350 -12.32 35.34 -11.84
N ALA A 351 -13.20 35.18 -10.86
CA ALA A 351 -13.68 36.28 -10.00
C ALA A 351 -12.58 36.88 -9.10
N TRP A 352 -11.47 36.17 -8.90
CA TRP A 352 -10.36 36.57 -8.03
C TRP A 352 -9.17 37.09 -8.84
N ALA A 353 -9.26 37.08 -10.17
CA ALA A 353 -8.21 37.57 -11.04
C ALA A 353 -7.86 39.05 -10.71
N GLY A 354 -6.56 39.33 -10.58
CA GLY A 354 -6.06 40.67 -10.28
C GLY A 354 -6.22 41.13 -8.82
N LYS A 355 -6.88 40.36 -7.95
CA LYS A 355 -7.05 40.69 -6.53
C LYS A 355 -5.74 40.66 -5.77
N SER A 356 -5.53 41.62 -4.87
CA SER A 356 -4.38 41.63 -3.95
C SER A 356 -4.38 40.40 -3.02
N VAL A 357 -3.26 40.12 -2.36
CA VAL A 357 -3.16 39.01 -1.38
C VAL A 357 -4.25 39.13 -0.31
N GLN A 358 -4.50 40.34 0.20
CA GLN A 358 -5.49 40.59 1.25
C GLN A 358 -6.92 40.40 0.74
N GLU A 359 -7.25 40.88 -0.46
CA GLU A 359 -8.56 40.64 -1.07
C GLU A 359 -8.79 39.14 -1.34
N THR A 360 -7.77 38.44 -1.87
CA THR A 360 -7.85 36.98 -2.07
C THR A 360 -8.01 36.24 -0.75
N ALA A 361 -7.31 36.65 0.31
CA ALA A 361 -7.46 36.05 1.64
C ALA A 361 -8.91 36.18 2.16
N GLN A 362 -9.54 37.36 2.01
CA GLN A 362 -10.93 37.56 2.40
C GLN A 362 -11.90 36.69 1.58
N LEU A 363 -11.65 36.55 0.27
CA LEU A 363 -12.44 35.70 -0.61
C LEU A 363 -12.29 34.21 -0.26
N MET A 364 -11.09 33.76 0.10
CA MET A 364 -10.84 32.40 0.56
C MET A 364 -11.50 32.12 1.92
N GLU A 365 -11.44 33.06 2.87
CA GLU A 365 -12.16 32.96 4.15
C GLU A 365 -13.66 32.79 3.91
N GLN A 366 -14.24 33.64 3.05
CA GLN A 366 -15.65 33.61 2.75
C GLN A 366 -16.06 32.32 2.02
N HIS A 367 -15.29 31.89 1.01
CA HIS A 367 -15.55 30.64 0.31
C HIS A 367 -15.48 29.42 1.25
N ALA A 368 -14.48 29.35 2.13
CA ALA A 368 -14.37 28.29 3.12
C ALA A 368 -15.58 28.27 4.08
N PHE A 369 -15.99 29.45 4.56
CA PHE A 369 -17.18 29.60 5.40
C PHE A 369 -18.46 29.16 4.69
N ASP A 370 -18.67 29.59 3.45
CA ASP A 370 -19.86 29.30 2.66
C ASP A 370 -19.95 27.82 2.29
N THR A 371 -18.84 27.20 1.93
CA THR A 371 -18.78 25.77 1.61
C THR A 371 -19.08 24.91 2.83
N ALA A 372 -18.44 25.20 3.97
CA ALA A 372 -18.68 24.45 5.20
C ALA A 372 -20.12 24.66 5.74
N SER A 373 -20.64 25.89 5.69
CA SER A 373 -22.01 26.21 6.10
C SER A 373 -23.04 25.49 5.22
N TYR A 374 -22.78 25.42 3.92
CA TYR A 374 -23.64 24.72 2.98
C TYR A 374 -23.70 23.22 3.25
N PHE A 375 -22.55 22.55 3.47
CA PHE A 375 -22.55 21.12 3.84
C PHE A 375 -23.29 20.88 5.16
N LYS A 376 -23.02 21.70 6.18
CA LYS A 376 -23.71 21.62 7.48
C LYS A 376 -25.22 21.79 7.35
N SER A 377 -25.69 22.72 6.51
CA SER A 377 -27.13 22.95 6.27
C SER A 377 -27.85 21.74 5.65
N ARG A 378 -27.11 20.81 5.05
CA ARG A 378 -27.60 19.55 4.46
C ARG A 378 -27.44 18.34 5.37
N GLY A 379 -27.06 18.56 6.64
CA GLY A 379 -26.80 17.48 7.59
C GLY A 379 -25.53 16.70 7.29
N LEU A 380 -24.65 17.20 6.41
CA LEU A 380 -23.36 16.58 6.13
C LEU A 380 -22.36 16.99 7.21
N ASN A 381 -22.00 16.03 8.06
CA ASN A 381 -20.96 16.21 9.08
C ASN A 381 -19.57 15.96 8.46
N VAL A 382 -19.04 16.96 7.76
CA VAL A 382 -17.65 16.91 7.27
C VAL A 382 -16.70 17.12 8.45
N GLU A 383 -15.87 16.12 8.70
CA GLU A 383 -15.03 16.06 9.90
C GLU A 383 -13.61 16.57 9.64
N ILE A 384 -13.18 16.55 8.37
CA ILE A 384 -11.89 17.09 7.93
C ILE A 384 -12.13 18.01 6.75
N TYR A 385 -11.63 19.23 6.85
CA TYR A 385 -11.50 20.17 5.74
C TYR A 385 -10.03 20.36 5.41
N GLU A 386 -9.65 20.11 4.17
CA GLU A 386 -8.31 20.42 3.69
C GLU A 386 -8.33 21.71 2.87
N LEU A 387 -7.30 22.52 3.08
CA LEU A 387 -7.18 23.84 2.49
C LEU A 387 -6.22 23.78 1.30
N GLY A 388 -6.79 23.74 0.10
CA GLY A 388 -6.06 23.51 -1.15
C GLY A 388 -5.91 22.03 -1.48
N ASN A 389 -5.20 21.74 -2.57
CA ASN A 389 -4.76 20.41 -2.97
C ASN A 389 -3.37 20.56 -3.62
N GLU A 390 -2.38 19.79 -3.14
CA GLU A 390 -0.97 19.83 -3.60
C GLU A 390 -0.39 21.24 -3.79
N THR A 391 -0.37 22.01 -2.70
CA THR A 391 -0.17 23.47 -2.72
C THR A 391 1.27 23.94 -2.44
N ASP A 392 2.25 23.06 -2.48
CA ASP A 392 3.62 23.40 -2.10
C ASP A 392 4.33 24.41 -3.01
N LEU A 393 3.78 24.70 -4.19
CA LEU A 393 4.23 25.78 -5.09
C LEU A 393 3.30 27.01 -5.07
N GLY A 394 2.47 27.16 -4.04
CA GLY A 394 1.56 28.29 -3.88
C GLY A 394 0.10 27.91 -4.12
N MET A 395 -0.77 28.92 -4.16
CA MET A 395 -2.21 28.73 -4.36
C MET A 395 -2.89 29.98 -4.92
N ALA A 396 -4.09 29.83 -5.48
CA ALA A 396 -4.95 30.94 -5.97
C ALA A 396 -4.21 31.94 -6.90
N GLY A 397 -3.34 31.42 -7.77
CA GLY A 397 -2.56 32.15 -8.78
C GLY A 397 -1.26 32.76 -8.26
N PHE A 398 -0.98 32.68 -6.95
CA PHE A 398 0.29 33.11 -6.36
C PHE A 398 1.33 31.99 -6.41
N GLU A 399 1.68 31.58 -7.64
CA GLU A 399 2.68 30.53 -7.91
C GLU A 399 3.92 31.12 -8.63
N PRO A 400 5.10 30.48 -8.51
CA PRO A 400 6.30 30.82 -9.28
C PRO A 400 6.01 30.86 -10.79
N GLY A 401 6.40 31.95 -11.46
CA GLY A 401 6.18 32.15 -12.89
C GLY A 401 4.75 32.60 -13.25
N GLY A 402 3.81 32.49 -12.31
CA GLY A 402 2.49 33.11 -12.39
C GLY A 402 2.55 34.55 -11.90
N ARG A 403 1.91 34.85 -10.78
CA ARG A 403 1.93 36.21 -10.19
C ARG A 403 3.21 36.52 -9.43
N ILE A 404 4.06 35.53 -9.21
CA ILE A 404 5.35 35.68 -8.52
C ILE A 404 6.44 35.51 -9.56
N SER A 405 7.14 36.59 -9.90
CA SER A 405 8.24 36.55 -10.86
C SER A 405 9.41 35.72 -10.33
N VAL A 406 9.92 34.80 -11.15
CA VAL A 406 11.10 33.99 -10.83
C VAL A 406 12.33 34.66 -11.46
N PRO A 407 13.33 35.07 -10.68
CA PRO A 407 14.57 35.61 -11.23
C PRO A 407 15.29 34.59 -12.11
N SER A 408 16.02 35.06 -13.12
CA SER A 408 16.80 34.19 -14.00
C SER A 408 17.80 33.35 -13.21
N GLY A 409 17.86 32.04 -13.49
CA GLY A 409 18.77 31.10 -12.84
C GLY A 409 18.29 30.55 -11.49
N VAL A 410 17.10 30.92 -11.01
CA VAL A 410 16.54 30.37 -9.78
C VAL A 410 15.82 29.05 -10.06
N ASP A 411 16.39 27.94 -9.57
CA ASP A 411 15.68 26.67 -9.42
C ASP A 411 14.81 26.73 -8.15
N PHE A 412 13.59 27.25 -8.29
CA PHE A 412 12.70 27.47 -7.16
C PHE A 412 12.27 26.17 -6.48
N VAL A 413 12.18 25.04 -7.18
CA VAL A 413 11.77 23.76 -6.57
C VAL A 413 12.79 23.34 -5.50
N ASN A 414 14.08 23.54 -5.77
CA ASN A 414 15.14 23.13 -4.85
C ASN A 414 15.68 24.27 -3.96
N ASN A 415 15.24 25.52 -4.18
CA ASN A 415 15.56 26.67 -3.34
C ASN A 415 14.44 26.96 -2.33
N HIS A 416 14.45 26.22 -1.22
CA HIS A 416 13.42 26.31 -0.19
C HIS A 416 13.38 27.68 0.52
N GLU A 417 14.50 28.41 0.58
CA GLU A 417 14.53 29.77 1.17
C GLU A 417 13.81 30.77 0.27
N TRP A 418 14.05 30.67 -1.04
CA TRP A 418 13.32 31.48 -2.00
C TRP A 418 11.81 31.19 -1.96
N LEU A 419 11.41 29.91 -1.92
CA LEU A 419 9.99 29.56 -1.76
C LEU A 419 9.42 30.10 -0.45
N ARG A 420 10.16 29.98 0.65
CA ARG A 420 9.75 30.53 1.95
C ARG A 420 9.47 32.02 1.90
N ASP A 421 10.39 32.78 1.32
CA ASP A 421 10.39 34.24 1.36
C ASP A 421 9.47 34.88 0.32
N ASN A 422 9.17 34.16 -0.77
CA ASN A 422 8.44 34.72 -1.92
C ASN A 422 7.06 34.07 -2.15
N VAL A 423 6.86 32.82 -1.73
CA VAL A 423 5.64 32.04 -2.03
C VAL A 423 4.93 31.63 -0.75
N TRP A 424 5.60 30.91 0.14
CA TRP A 424 4.97 30.30 1.32
C TRP A 424 4.53 31.34 2.36
N ASN A 425 5.16 32.51 2.43
CA ASN A 425 4.70 33.61 3.26
C ASN A 425 3.32 34.16 2.79
N ILE A 426 3.13 34.34 1.48
CA ILE A 426 1.85 34.73 0.89
C ILE A 426 0.81 33.64 1.11
N GLN A 427 1.19 32.39 0.83
CA GLN A 427 0.33 31.24 1.01
C GLN A 427 -0.13 31.08 2.46
N ALA A 428 0.75 31.31 3.45
CA ALA A 428 0.38 31.25 4.85
C ALA A 428 -0.72 32.24 5.22
N GLU A 429 -0.70 33.46 4.66
CA GLU A 429 -1.76 34.45 4.88
C GLU A 429 -3.11 33.99 4.29
N LEU A 430 -3.08 33.38 3.10
CA LEU A 430 -4.25 32.80 2.45
C LEU A 430 -4.84 31.63 3.26
N LEU A 431 -3.97 30.71 3.70
CA LEU A 431 -4.37 29.53 4.49
C LEU A 431 -4.92 29.91 5.86
N LYS A 432 -4.34 30.89 6.55
CA LYS A 432 -4.90 31.43 7.81
C LYS A 432 -6.32 31.95 7.62
N ALA A 433 -6.59 32.63 6.50
CA ALA A 433 -7.90 33.17 6.21
C ALA A 433 -8.93 32.07 5.93
N ALA A 434 -8.57 31.10 5.08
CA ALA A 434 -9.39 29.93 4.84
C ALA A 434 -9.68 29.14 6.13
N ALA A 435 -8.68 28.96 7.00
CA ALA A 435 -8.84 28.29 8.30
C ALA A 435 -9.86 29.01 9.19
N ARG A 436 -9.81 30.35 9.28
CA ARG A 436 -10.84 31.13 10.00
C ARG A 436 -12.25 30.89 9.45
N GLY A 437 -12.38 30.78 8.13
CA GLY A 437 -13.65 30.46 7.47
C GLY A 437 -14.21 29.11 7.89
N ILE A 438 -13.38 28.06 7.88
CA ILE A 438 -13.76 26.73 8.39
C ILE A 438 -14.12 26.78 9.88
N ARG A 439 -13.28 27.37 10.73
CA ARG A 439 -13.53 27.44 12.18
C ARG A 439 -14.84 28.17 12.52
N ARG A 440 -15.22 29.19 11.74
CA ARG A 440 -16.50 29.91 11.90
C ARG A 440 -17.72 29.02 11.62
N ALA A 441 -17.67 28.15 10.60
CA ALA A 441 -18.81 27.33 10.18
C ALA A 441 -18.85 25.95 10.89
N ALA A 442 -17.68 25.34 11.04
CA ALA A 442 -17.44 23.98 11.54
C ALA A 442 -16.28 23.97 12.56
N PRO A 443 -16.45 24.55 13.76
CA PRO A 443 -15.36 24.72 14.74
C PRO A 443 -14.75 23.40 15.25
N GLN A 444 -15.46 22.28 15.11
CA GLN A 444 -15.01 20.95 15.54
C GLN A 444 -14.31 20.16 14.42
N ALA A 445 -14.39 20.61 13.17
CA ALA A 445 -13.74 19.93 12.06
C ALA A 445 -12.22 20.13 12.14
N ARG A 446 -11.47 19.09 11.79
CA ARG A 446 -10.01 19.17 11.69
C ARG A 446 -9.61 19.85 10.38
N ILE A 447 -8.52 20.60 10.41
CA ILE A 447 -7.97 21.27 9.24
C ILE A 447 -6.72 20.52 8.75
N ALA A 448 -6.68 20.14 7.48
CA ALA A 448 -5.51 19.54 6.85
C ALA A 448 -4.85 20.51 5.86
N LEU A 449 -3.54 20.42 5.74
CA LEU A 449 -2.77 21.02 4.63
C LEU A 449 -2.19 19.89 3.79
N HIS A 450 -2.01 20.13 2.49
CA HIS A 450 -1.61 19.09 1.54
C HIS A 450 -0.65 19.64 0.47
N PRO A 451 0.65 19.38 0.60
CA PRO A 451 1.63 19.40 -0.47
C PRO A 451 1.72 18.03 -1.19
N ALA A 452 2.22 18.01 -2.44
CA ALA A 452 2.44 16.77 -3.20
C ALA A 452 3.50 15.85 -2.53
N GLY A 453 4.64 16.43 -2.15
CA GLY A 453 5.37 16.14 -0.91
C GLY A 453 6.21 14.86 -0.69
N VAL A 454 6.05 13.74 -1.39
CA VAL A 454 6.89 12.52 -1.11
C VAL A 454 8.17 12.43 -1.95
N GLU A 455 8.14 12.70 -3.25
CA GLU A 455 9.33 12.69 -4.14
C GLU A 455 9.42 13.96 -4.99
N VAL A 456 9.35 15.13 -4.34
CA VAL A 456 9.50 16.44 -5.01
C VAL A 456 10.86 17.03 -4.66
N GLY A 457 11.60 17.47 -5.70
CA GLY A 457 12.91 18.09 -5.56
C GLY A 457 14.04 17.10 -5.24
N VAL A 458 15.18 17.62 -4.79
CA VAL A 458 16.35 16.83 -4.40
C VAL A 458 16.22 16.33 -2.96
N GLY A 459 16.40 15.01 -2.78
CA GLY A 459 16.36 14.38 -1.48
C GLY A 459 14.94 14.31 -0.90
N THR A 460 14.83 14.36 0.43
CA THR A 460 13.58 14.16 1.19
C THR A 460 13.17 15.41 1.97
N GLY A 461 13.68 16.59 1.59
CA GLY A 461 13.61 17.82 2.38
C GLY A 461 12.43 18.74 2.07
N PHE A 462 11.78 18.57 0.92
CA PHE A 462 10.84 19.54 0.38
C PHE A 462 9.55 19.69 1.21
N ALA A 463 8.77 18.62 1.42
CA ALA A 463 7.60 18.68 2.31
C ALA A 463 7.93 19.06 3.76
N PRO A 464 8.99 18.50 4.40
CA PRO A 464 9.40 18.97 5.72
C PRO A 464 9.68 20.47 5.80
N ALA A 465 10.28 21.06 4.76
CA ALA A 465 10.54 22.50 4.70
C ALA A 465 9.25 23.32 4.58
N PHE A 466 8.31 22.88 3.74
CA PHE A 466 6.98 23.50 3.63
C PHE A 466 6.27 23.53 4.99
N TYR A 467 6.20 22.39 5.68
CA TYR A 467 5.53 22.32 6.98
C TYR A 467 6.27 23.09 8.08
N ALA A 468 7.61 23.16 8.02
CA ALA A 468 8.37 24.05 8.90
C ALA A 468 7.95 25.51 8.68
N ALA A 469 7.85 25.95 7.42
CA ALA A 469 7.39 27.30 7.10
C ALA A 469 5.95 27.56 7.58
N MET A 470 5.00 26.65 7.33
CA MET A 470 3.61 26.83 7.78
C MET A 470 3.50 26.94 9.30
N ARG A 471 4.31 26.18 10.06
CA ARG A 471 4.37 26.30 11.52
C ARG A 471 4.97 27.63 11.95
N ASP A 472 6.09 28.04 11.36
CA ASP A 472 6.76 29.29 11.70
C ASP A 472 5.89 30.52 11.40
N PHE A 473 5.13 30.47 10.31
CA PHE A 473 4.17 31.51 9.95
C PHE A 473 2.87 31.44 10.77
N GLY A 474 2.65 30.40 11.57
CA GLY A 474 1.49 30.28 12.45
C GLY A 474 0.19 29.95 11.72
N VAL A 475 0.22 29.07 10.71
CA VAL A 475 -0.99 28.56 10.05
C VAL A 475 -1.72 27.60 11.00
N ASP A 476 -3.04 27.75 11.14
CA ASP A 476 -3.91 26.88 11.94
C ASP A 476 -4.25 25.60 11.16
N TYR A 477 -3.63 24.48 11.55
CA TYR A 477 -3.91 23.16 10.99
C TYR A 477 -3.63 22.03 11.99
N ASP A 478 -4.34 20.91 11.80
CA ASP A 478 -4.39 19.73 12.67
C ASP A 478 -3.78 18.48 12.01
N ILE A 479 -3.59 18.48 10.69
CA ILE A 479 -3.14 17.32 9.90
C ILE A 479 -2.14 17.76 8.83
N ALA A 480 -1.02 17.04 8.73
CA ALA A 480 -0.04 17.22 7.67
C ALA A 480 -0.19 16.12 6.59
N ALA A 481 -0.98 16.38 5.55
CA ALA A 481 -1.22 15.41 4.49
C ALA A 481 -0.08 15.38 3.45
N LEU A 482 0.02 14.31 2.66
CA LEU A 482 0.98 14.11 1.57
C LEU A 482 0.34 13.29 0.44
N SER A 483 0.82 13.47 -0.79
CA SER A 483 0.55 12.57 -1.93
C SER A 483 1.69 11.58 -2.15
N HIS A 484 1.39 10.40 -2.68
CA HIS A 484 2.39 9.62 -3.40
C HIS A 484 2.59 10.20 -4.81
N PRO A 485 3.79 10.04 -5.41
CA PRO A 485 3.94 10.30 -6.84
C PRO A 485 3.05 9.36 -7.65
N TYR A 486 2.62 9.81 -8.82
CA TYR A 486 1.84 8.99 -9.74
C TYR A 486 2.74 8.34 -10.78
N ALA A 487 2.49 7.07 -11.12
CA ALA A 487 3.29 6.34 -12.11
C ALA A 487 3.16 6.89 -13.55
N TYR A 488 2.21 7.78 -13.79
CA TYR A 488 2.12 8.57 -15.03
C TYR A 488 3.26 9.60 -15.16
N PHE A 489 3.84 10.04 -14.04
CA PHE A 489 5.04 10.86 -14.00
C PHE A 489 6.28 9.99 -13.73
N ASP A 490 7.46 10.59 -13.80
CA ASP A 490 8.70 9.91 -13.47
C ASP A 490 8.72 9.60 -11.97
N TRP A 491 8.65 8.32 -11.64
CA TRP A 491 8.75 7.82 -10.27
C TRP A 491 9.84 6.75 -10.19
N LYS A 492 10.83 6.97 -9.32
CA LYS A 492 12.04 6.15 -9.20
C LYS A 492 11.82 4.81 -8.44
N LEU A 493 10.59 4.28 -8.38
CA LEU A 493 10.27 3.07 -7.61
C LEU A 493 11.17 1.86 -7.93
N HIS A 494 11.43 1.62 -9.21
CA HIS A 494 12.29 0.54 -9.69
C HIS A 494 13.73 0.55 -9.12
N ARG A 495 14.17 1.66 -8.50
CA ARG A 495 15.49 1.79 -7.88
C ARG A 495 15.52 1.25 -6.44
N TYR A 496 14.37 1.19 -5.79
CA TYR A 496 14.27 0.82 -4.38
C TYR A 496 13.84 -0.64 -4.23
N SER A 497 14.44 -1.35 -3.28
CA SER A 497 13.80 -2.54 -2.71
C SER A 497 12.59 -2.10 -1.88
N THR A 498 11.68 -3.04 -1.62
CA THR A 498 10.50 -2.77 -0.78
C THR A 498 10.86 -2.14 0.56
N MET A 499 11.81 -2.72 1.29
CA MET A 499 12.25 -2.21 2.59
C MET A 499 12.77 -0.77 2.51
N CYS A 500 13.54 -0.46 1.47
CA CYS A 500 14.21 0.83 1.36
C CYS A 500 13.27 1.96 0.93
N TRP A 501 12.28 1.64 0.09
CA TRP A 501 11.19 2.57 -0.19
C TRP A 501 10.43 2.94 1.09
N PHE A 502 10.01 1.96 1.88
CA PHE A 502 9.24 2.23 3.11
C PHE A 502 10.07 2.92 4.19
N LYS A 503 11.38 2.64 4.24
CA LYS A 503 12.32 3.38 5.08
C LYS A 503 12.34 4.86 4.75
N ARG A 504 12.54 5.19 3.46
CA ARG A 504 12.55 6.57 2.96
C ARG A 504 11.22 7.27 3.24
N LEU A 505 10.10 6.59 2.97
CA LEU A 505 8.77 7.12 3.26
C LEU A 505 8.56 7.39 4.75
N GLY A 506 8.98 6.48 5.63
CA GLY A 506 8.93 6.66 7.09
C GLY A 506 9.70 7.89 7.55
N GLN A 507 10.91 8.11 7.01
CA GLN A 507 11.72 9.29 7.33
C GLN A 507 11.04 10.61 6.88
N ILE A 508 10.40 10.63 5.71
CA ILE A 508 9.65 11.81 5.26
C ILE A 508 8.49 12.07 6.22
N VAL A 509 7.71 11.03 6.54
CA VAL A 509 6.57 11.09 7.47
C VAL A 509 7.00 11.61 8.83
N ASP A 510 8.07 11.09 9.42
CA ASP A 510 8.60 11.50 10.73
C ASP A 510 9.01 12.97 10.75
N ARG A 511 9.52 13.50 9.63
CA ARG A 511 9.96 14.90 9.50
C ARG A 511 8.80 15.87 9.20
N VAL A 512 7.71 15.36 8.64
CA VAL A 512 6.48 16.13 8.36
C VAL A 512 5.59 16.22 9.59
N ALA A 513 5.40 15.09 10.28
CA ALA A 513 4.60 15.03 11.49
C ALA A 513 5.21 15.87 12.62
N SER A 514 4.36 16.39 13.50
CA SER A 514 4.78 17.08 14.71
C SER A 514 3.76 16.85 15.84
N PRO A 515 4.09 17.10 17.12
CA PRO A 515 3.16 16.89 18.22
C PRO A 515 1.81 17.58 17.97
N GLY A 516 0.72 16.81 18.05
CA GLY A 516 -0.65 17.29 17.78
C GLY A 516 -1.01 17.43 16.29
N ARG A 517 -0.07 17.21 15.37
CA ARG A 517 -0.27 17.32 13.92
C ARG A 517 0.30 16.07 13.22
N PRO A 518 -0.42 14.94 13.29
CA PRO A 518 0.01 13.71 12.63
C PRO A 518 -0.01 13.87 11.11
N ALA A 519 0.75 13.01 10.43
CA ALA A 519 0.75 12.95 8.99
C ALA A 519 -0.39 12.07 8.45
N MET A 520 -0.80 12.31 7.21
CA MET A 520 -1.68 11.41 6.44
C MET A 520 -1.15 11.26 5.01
N LEU A 521 -1.42 10.12 4.39
CA LEU A 521 -1.24 9.93 2.94
C LEU A 521 -2.63 10.01 2.30
N VAL A 522 -2.95 11.11 1.62
CA VAL A 522 -4.34 11.42 1.20
C VAL A 522 -4.62 11.22 -0.28
N GLU A 523 -3.56 11.03 -1.06
CA GLU A 523 -3.63 10.62 -2.45
C GLU A 523 -2.60 9.54 -2.73
N VAL A 524 -3.07 8.31 -2.87
CA VAL A 524 -2.21 7.15 -3.08
C VAL A 524 -2.85 6.19 -4.07
N SER A 525 -2.13 5.82 -5.13
CA SER A 525 -2.56 4.75 -6.05
C SER A 525 -1.37 3.95 -6.54
N TYR A 526 -1.64 2.72 -6.97
CA TYR A 526 -0.64 1.87 -7.61
C TYR A 526 -1.24 1.22 -8.86
N PRO A 527 -0.53 1.21 -10.00
CA PRO A 527 -1.08 0.64 -11.23
C PRO A 527 -1.21 -0.89 -11.19
N HIS A 528 -2.32 -1.39 -11.71
CA HIS A 528 -2.52 -2.80 -12.04
C HIS A 528 -2.19 -3.13 -13.51
N ASP A 529 -1.82 -2.14 -14.32
CA ASP A 529 -1.49 -2.31 -15.74
C ASP A 529 -0.48 -1.22 -16.17
N PRO A 530 0.56 -1.55 -16.96
CA PRO A 530 1.62 -0.60 -17.30
C PRO A 530 1.26 0.38 -18.43
N ARG A 531 0.09 0.26 -19.06
CA ARG A 531 -0.28 1.07 -20.23
C ARG A 531 -0.31 2.57 -19.92
N GLY A 532 0.40 3.35 -20.74
CA GLY A 532 0.41 4.81 -20.65
C GLY A 532 1.23 5.38 -19.50
N LEU A 533 1.98 4.55 -18.76
CA LEU A 533 2.81 4.97 -17.63
C LEU A 533 4.24 5.31 -18.06
N ARG A 534 4.88 6.22 -17.31
CA ARG A 534 6.30 6.59 -17.49
C ARG A 534 7.21 5.90 -16.49
N ALA A 535 6.73 5.75 -15.25
CA ALA A 535 7.48 5.06 -14.21
C ALA A 535 7.64 3.57 -14.51
N GLN A 536 8.67 2.98 -13.91
CA GLN A 536 8.88 1.53 -13.87
C GLN A 536 8.46 1.00 -12.50
N PRO A 537 7.87 -0.21 -12.41
CA PRO A 537 7.40 -0.76 -11.15
C PRO A 537 8.56 -1.08 -10.20
N MET A 538 8.25 -1.17 -8.92
CA MET A 538 9.13 -1.84 -7.97
C MET A 538 9.27 -3.31 -8.35
N ALA A 539 10.47 -3.88 -8.21
CA ALA A 539 10.74 -5.27 -8.61
C ALA A 539 9.79 -6.29 -7.96
N ASP A 540 9.46 -6.10 -6.67
CA ASP A 540 8.59 -6.98 -5.90
C ASP A 540 7.09 -6.81 -6.26
N PHE A 541 6.73 -5.70 -6.93
CA PHE A 541 5.35 -5.33 -7.22
C PHE A 541 5.19 -4.88 -8.69
N PRO A 542 5.23 -5.81 -9.67
CA PRO A 542 5.05 -5.45 -11.06
C PRO A 542 3.65 -4.84 -11.29
N PHE A 543 3.51 -3.92 -12.25
CA PHE A 543 2.23 -3.30 -12.63
C PHE A 543 1.27 -4.34 -13.24
N THR A 544 0.62 -5.07 -12.36
CA THR A 544 -0.30 -6.20 -12.60
C THR A 544 -1.34 -6.19 -11.49
N PRO A 545 -2.52 -6.82 -11.64
CA PRO A 545 -3.50 -6.91 -10.56
C PRO A 545 -2.94 -7.55 -9.27
N ALA A 546 -2.06 -8.56 -9.42
CA ALA A 546 -1.40 -9.21 -8.29
C ALA A 546 -0.38 -8.28 -7.61
N GLY A 547 0.43 -7.56 -8.40
CA GLY A 547 1.41 -6.62 -7.87
C GLY A 547 0.76 -5.40 -7.20
N GLN A 548 -0.35 -4.86 -7.75
CA GLN A 548 -1.16 -3.83 -7.09
C GLN A 548 -1.66 -4.33 -5.72
N SER A 549 -2.16 -5.56 -5.66
CA SER A 549 -2.63 -6.16 -4.40
C SER A 549 -1.49 -6.35 -3.39
N GLY A 550 -0.33 -6.84 -3.83
CA GLY A 550 0.85 -7.02 -2.97
C GLY A 550 1.38 -5.69 -2.44
N TRP A 551 1.47 -4.68 -3.30
CA TRP A 551 1.92 -3.34 -2.92
C TRP A 551 0.96 -2.71 -1.92
N LEU A 552 -0.35 -2.81 -2.16
CA LEU A 552 -1.36 -2.26 -1.26
C LEU A 552 -1.31 -2.93 0.12
N LEU A 553 -1.09 -4.24 0.18
CA LEU A 553 -0.89 -4.96 1.44
C LEU A 553 0.33 -4.42 2.21
N ALA A 554 1.46 -4.24 1.54
CA ALA A 554 2.68 -3.70 2.16
C ALA A 554 2.49 -2.25 2.62
N GLN A 555 1.87 -1.41 1.78
CA GLN A 555 1.59 -0.01 2.05
C GLN A 555 0.64 0.17 3.24
N LEU A 556 -0.45 -0.58 3.29
CA LEU A 556 -1.40 -0.57 4.42
C LEU A 556 -0.74 -1.11 5.71
N GLY A 557 0.08 -2.15 5.58
CA GLY A 557 0.87 -2.72 6.67
C GLY A 557 1.82 -1.69 7.31
N PHE A 558 2.55 -0.95 6.47
CA PHE A 558 3.41 0.17 6.87
C PHE A 558 2.60 1.31 7.51
N ALA A 559 1.61 1.84 6.77
CA ALA A 559 0.92 3.07 7.14
C ALA A 559 0.18 2.93 8.48
N SER A 560 -0.50 1.79 8.67
CA SER A 560 -1.24 1.51 9.90
C SER A 560 -0.34 1.33 11.13
N ARG A 561 0.89 0.84 10.94
CA ARG A 561 1.87 0.66 12.03
C ARG A 561 2.70 1.89 12.34
N HIS A 562 2.76 2.83 11.41
CA HIS A 562 3.59 4.00 11.58
C HIS A 562 2.94 4.97 12.60
N PRO A 563 3.57 5.23 13.76
CA PRO A 563 2.92 5.98 14.84
C PRO A 563 2.59 7.42 14.44
N ALA A 564 3.40 8.02 13.57
CA ALA A 564 3.18 9.38 13.06
C ALA A 564 2.10 9.48 11.98
N LEU A 565 1.64 8.37 11.39
CA LEU A 565 0.53 8.37 10.43
C LEU A 565 -0.80 8.17 11.14
N ALA A 566 -1.75 9.04 10.80
CA ALA A 566 -3.13 8.99 11.25
C ALA A 566 -4.10 8.58 10.14
N GLY A 567 -3.67 8.45 8.88
CA GLY A 567 -4.58 8.04 7.83
C GLY A 567 -3.95 7.80 6.47
N TRP A 568 -4.71 7.08 5.65
CA TRP A 568 -4.34 6.62 4.31
C TRP A 568 -5.56 6.56 3.38
N PHE A 569 -5.48 7.19 2.21
CA PHE A 569 -6.60 7.30 1.27
C PHE A 569 -6.21 6.88 -0.14
N TYR A 570 -6.97 5.94 -0.71
CA TYR A 570 -6.77 5.47 -2.09
C TYR A 570 -7.31 6.51 -3.07
N PHE A 571 -6.51 6.94 -4.03
CA PHE A 571 -6.94 7.90 -5.05
C PHE A 571 -7.71 7.21 -6.17
N TYR A 572 -8.96 7.65 -6.40
CA TYR A 572 -9.86 7.17 -7.47
C TYR A 572 -10.05 5.63 -7.52
N PRO A 573 -10.53 5.00 -6.43
CA PRO A 573 -10.73 3.56 -6.40
C PRO A 573 -11.78 3.06 -7.40
N GLU A 574 -12.73 3.90 -7.81
CA GLU A 574 -13.80 3.57 -8.76
C GLU A 574 -13.37 3.54 -10.22
N PHE A 575 -12.20 4.08 -10.55
CA PHE A 575 -11.71 4.13 -11.92
C PHE A 575 -11.44 2.70 -12.45
N HIS A 576 -11.73 2.48 -13.74
CA HIS A 576 -11.48 1.22 -14.42
C HIS A 576 -11.41 1.43 -15.94
N PRO A 577 -10.80 0.50 -16.70
CA PRO A 577 -10.77 0.60 -18.15
C PRO A 577 -12.16 0.80 -18.75
N ALA A 578 -12.28 1.73 -19.70
CA ALA A 578 -13.52 2.08 -20.40
C ALA A 578 -14.62 2.73 -19.52
N ILE A 579 -14.29 3.23 -18.31
CA ILE A 579 -15.20 4.11 -17.56
C ILE A 579 -15.42 5.47 -18.25
N GLY A 580 -14.55 5.79 -19.22
CA GLY A 580 -14.58 7.06 -19.96
C GLY A 580 -14.00 8.21 -19.14
N SER A 581 -12.97 7.94 -18.33
CA SER A 581 -12.26 9.02 -17.63
C SER A 581 -11.58 9.95 -18.63
N TYR A 582 -11.36 11.19 -18.20
CA TYR A 582 -10.67 12.20 -18.98
C TYR A 582 -9.14 12.01 -19.00
N ASP A 583 -8.62 11.07 -18.20
CA ASP A 583 -7.20 10.76 -18.07
C ASP A 583 -6.99 9.22 -18.07
N PRO A 584 -6.93 8.59 -19.26
CA PRO A 584 -6.91 7.13 -19.40
C PRO A 584 -5.83 6.39 -18.61
N PRO A 585 -4.61 6.94 -18.38
CA PRO A 585 -3.63 6.35 -17.47
C PRO A 585 -4.13 6.10 -16.03
N LEU A 586 -5.02 6.94 -15.49
CA LEU A 586 -5.55 6.77 -14.13
C LEU A 586 -6.51 5.59 -14.02
N ASP A 587 -7.15 5.17 -15.11
CA ASP A 587 -8.01 3.98 -15.15
C ASP A 587 -7.27 2.72 -14.72
N TYR A 588 -5.97 2.65 -15.03
CA TYR A 588 -5.10 1.54 -14.70
C TYR A 588 -4.60 1.57 -13.24
N GLY A 589 -4.88 2.64 -12.51
CA GLY A 589 -4.58 2.79 -11.07
C GLY A 589 -5.76 2.45 -10.15
N GLY A 590 -6.97 2.35 -10.68
CA GLY A 590 -8.17 2.10 -9.87
C GLY A 590 -8.25 0.70 -9.26
N LEU A 591 -9.23 0.51 -8.37
CA LEU A 591 -9.50 -0.75 -7.67
C LEU A 591 -10.65 -1.55 -8.31
N MET A 592 -11.14 -1.07 -9.45
CA MET A 592 -12.18 -1.72 -10.24
C MET A 592 -11.58 -2.26 -11.56
N ALA A 593 -11.99 -3.47 -11.94
CA ALA A 593 -11.66 -4.09 -13.23
C ALA A 593 -12.72 -3.77 -14.28
N SER A 594 -13.95 -3.49 -13.85
CA SER A 594 -15.07 -3.01 -14.66
C SER A 594 -16.07 -2.28 -13.75
N SER A 595 -17.22 -1.86 -14.30
CA SER A 595 -18.28 -1.19 -13.53
C SER A 595 -18.88 -2.03 -12.39
N SER A 596 -18.62 -3.35 -12.38
CA SER A 596 -19.13 -4.29 -11.37
C SER A 596 -18.08 -5.26 -10.81
N ALA A 597 -16.96 -5.46 -11.49
CA ALA A 597 -15.89 -6.35 -11.02
C ALA A 597 -14.76 -5.56 -10.36
N ALA A 598 -14.25 -6.04 -9.22
CA ALA A 598 -13.10 -5.43 -8.54
C ALA A 598 -11.76 -6.03 -8.95
N GLN A 599 -10.72 -5.21 -8.80
CA GLN A 599 -9.36 -5.72 -8.72
C GLN A 599 -9.16 -6.49 -7.40
N PRO A 600 -8.26 -7.48 -7.36
CA PRO A 600 -7.93 -8.23 -6.14
C PRO A 600 -7.50 -7.32 -4.98
N ALA A 601 -6.83 -6.21 -5.30
CA ALA A 601 -6.32 -5.24 -4.35
C ALA A 601 -7.42 -4.66 -3.44
N LEU A 602 -8.66 -4.47 -3.93
CA LEU A 602 -9.74 -3.89 -3.13
C LEU A 602 -9.98 -4.65 -1.81
N SER A 603 -9.87 -5.99 -1.85
CA SER A 603 -10.10 -6.84 -0.69
C SER A 603 -9.07 -6.67 0.44
N GLN A 604 -7.90 -6.10 0.14
CA GLN A 604 -6.86 -5.84 1.15
C GLN A 604 -7.31 -4.81 2.19
N LEU A 605 -8.24 -3.93 1.83
CA LEU A 605 -8.78 -2.92 2.74
C LEU A 605 -9.67 -3.53 3.83
N ARG A 606 -10.16 -4.78 3.67
CA ARG A 606 -11.03 -5.43 4.66
C ARG A 606 -10.34 -5.58 6.00
N ALA A 607 -9.00 -5.59 6.02
CA ALA A 607 -8.21 -5.59 7.23
C ALA A 607 -8.54 -4.40 8.17
N ASN A 608 -9.12 -3.32 7.64
CA ASN A 608 -9.61 -2.18 8.42
C ASN A 608 -11.00 -2.39 9.05
N LEU A 609 -11.73 -3.47 8.76
CA LEU A 609 -13.06 -3.74 9.33
C LEU A 609 -12.96 -4.44 10.69
N GLU A 610 -13.96 -4.19 11.56
CA GLU A 610 -13.97 -4.78 12.92
C GLU A 610 -14.17 -6.29 12.89
N SER A 611 -14.65 -6.80 11.76
CA SER A 611 -15.01 -8.19 11.52
C SER A 611 -14.00 -9.00 10.71
N SER A 612 -12.84 -8.47 10.32
CA SER A 612 -11.89 -9.20 9.46
C SER A 612 -10.92 -10.15 10.19
N LEU A 613 -11.16 -10.38 11.48
CA LEU A 613 -10.58 -11.52 12.24
C LEU A 613 -11.67 -12.30 12.99
N ALA A 614 -12.92 -12.24 12.56
CA ALA A 614 -13.91 -13.21 13.02
C ALA A 614 -13.60 -14.57 12.37
N PRO A 615 -13.56 -15.68 13.14
CA PRO A 615 -13.47 -17.02 12.58
C PRO A 615 -14.57 -17.21 11.52
N LEU A 616 -14.19 -17.37 10.26
CA LEU A 616 -15.12 -17.74 9.21
C LEU A 616 -15.56 -19.17 9.46
N GLN A 617 -16.87 -19.40 9.43
CA GLN A 617 -17.44 -20.74 9.46
C GLN A 617 -17.79 -21.15 8.03
N PRO A 618 -16.96 -21.98 7.36
CA PRO A 618 -17.30 -22.46 6.03
C PRO A 618 -18.58 -23.29 6.08
N GLN A 619 -19.42 -23.15 5.07
CA GLN A 619 -20.67 -23.90 5.02
C GLN A 619 -20.42 -25.39 4.84
N THR A 620 -21.04 -26.20 5.69
CA THR A 620 -21.14 -27.65 5.51
C THR A 620 -21.86 -28.00 4.20
N GLY A 621 -21.30 -28.96 3.44
CA GLY A 621 -21.89 -29.53 2.23
C GLY A 621 -20.89 -29.78 1.10
N VAL A 622 -21.38 -29.83 -0.14
CA VAL A 622 -20.60 -30.13 -1.37
C VAL A 622 -19.83 -28.92 -1.89
N TRP A 623 -18.53 -29.11 -2.10
CA TRP A 623 -17.62 -28.11 -2.65
C TRP A 623 -16.93 -28.62 -3.90
N GLY A 624 -16.57 -27.67 -4.77
CA GLY A 624 -15.93 -27.94 -6.04
C GLY A 624 -14.62 -27.17 -6.17
N ILE A 625 -13.70 -27.73 -6.96
CA ILE A 625 -12.54 -27.00 -7.48
C ILE A 625 -13.03 -26.24 -8.70
N ASP A 626 -12.97 -24.92 -8.68
CA ASP A 626 -13.66 -24.06 -9.65
C ASP A 626 -13.27 -24.39 -11.11
N ALA A 627 -11.98 -24.66 -11.33
CA ALA A 627 -11.46 -25.02 -12.65
C ALA A 627 -11.95 -26.40 -13.17
N GLU A 628 -12.49 -27.24 -12.29
CA GLU A 628 -13.02 -28.57 -12.59
C GLU A 628 -14.56 -28.60 -12.65
N LEU A 629 -15.24 -27.48 -12.34
CA LEU A 629 -16.70 -27.32 -12.44
C LEU A 629 -17.17 -27.03 -13.87
N ASN A 630 -16.87 -27.94 -14.80
CA ASN A 630 -17.16 -27.79 -16.24
C ASN A 630 -18.30 -28.70 -16.74
N GLY A 631 -19.07 -29.30 -15.82
CA GLY A 631 -20.17 -30.23 -16.14
C GLY A 631 -19.74 -31.67 -16.43
N GLN A 632 -18.43 -31.97 -16.49
CA GLN A 632 -17.92 -33.34 -16.55
C GLN A 632 -17.73 -33.91 -15.14
N PRO A 633 -17.92 -35.23 -14.93
CA PRO A 633 -17.62 -35.84 -13.64
C PRO A 633 -16.11 -35.85 -13.40
N GLY A 634 -15.71 -35.70 -12.15
CA GLY A 634 -14.31 -35.52 -11.78
C GLY A 634 -14.09 -35.68 -10.30
N ARG A 635 -13.12 -34.92 -9.78
CA ARG A 635 -12.83 -34.86 -8.35
C ARG A 635 -13.80 -33.91 -7.65
N GLY A 636 -13.93 -34.07 -6.34
CA GLY A 636 -14.67 -33.13 -5.53
C GLY A 636 -14.51 -33.46 -4.06
N PHE A 637 -15.16 -32.66 -3.21
CA PHE A 637 -15.07 -32.89 -1.79
C PHE A 637 -16.29 -32.34 -1.06
N GLN A 638 -16.48 -32.84 0.16
CA GLN A 638 -17.46 -32.31 1.09
C GLN A 638 -16.76 -31.83 2.36
N LEU A 639 -17.29 -30.74 2.90
CA LEU A 639 -16.86 -30.16 4.17
C LEU A 639 -17.97 -30.34 5.20
N ALA A 640 -17.60 -30.69 6.42
CA ALA A 640 -18.44 -30.51 7.58
C ALA A 640 -17.70 -29.68 8.63
N ALA A 641 -18.27 -28.54 8.99
CA ALA A 641 -17.73 -27.62 9.98
C ALA A 641 -18.59 -27.64 11.25
N SER A 642 -17.94 -27.77 12.40
CA SER A 642 -18.54 -27.77 13.74
C SER A 642 -17.58 -27.07 14.70
N GLY A 643 -17.97 -25.90 15.23
CA GLY A 643 -17.06 -25.09 16.05
C GLY A 643 -15.78 -24.74 15.29
N ASN A 644 -14.61 -25.10 15.85
CA ASN A 644 -13.33 -24.92 15.17
C ASN A 644 -12.86 -26.18 14.43
N ASN A 645 -13.65 -27.26 14.37
CA ASN A 645 -13.25 -28.49 13.72
C ASN A 645 -13.81 -28.58 12.30
N LEU A 646 -12.99 -29.10 11.39
CA LEU A 646 -13.35 -29.36 10.01
C LEU A 646 -13.10 -30.82 9.67
N VAL A 647 -14.10 -31.46 9.06
CA VAL A 647 -13.95 -32.75 8.37
C VAL A 647 -14.00 -32.49 6.88
N LEU A 648 -12.93 -32.87 6.19
CA LEU A 648 -12.82 -32.89 4.74
C LEU A 648 -12.91 -34.35 4.27
N SER A 649 -13.91 -34.64 3.44
CA SER A 649 -13.98 -35.90 2.69
C SER A 649 -13.73 -35.61 1.22
N PHE A 650 -12.56 -36.01 0.75
CA PHE A 650 -12.14 -35.81 -0.63
C PHE A 650 -12.38 -37.09 -1.44
N TYR A 651 -13.01 -36.97 -2.59
CA TYR A 651 -13.19 -38.07 -3.53
C TYR A 651 -12.46 -37.78 -4.85
N GLY A 652 -11.66 -38.74 -5.28
CA GLY A 652 -10.77 -38.59 -6.42
C GLY A 652 -10.26 -39.93 -6.92
N TYR A 653 -9.11 -39.91 -7.58
CA TYR A 653 -8.62 -41.05 -8.34
C TYR A 653 -7.13 -41.29 -8.09
N GLU A 654 -6.76 -42.56 -8.03
CA GLU A 654 -5.37 -43.01 -8.04
C GLU A 654 -4.74 -42.84 -9.44
N PRO A 655 -3.40 -42.85 -9.58
CA PRO A 655 -2.74 -42.74 -10.89
C PRO A 655 -3.19 -43.80 -11.92
N ASN A 656 -3.65 -44.96 -11.46
CA ASN A 656 -4.19 -46.02 -12.32
C ASN A 656 -5.67 -45.80 -12.71
N GLY A 657 -6.28 -44.69 -12.28
CA GLY A 657 -7.67 -44.33 -12.55
C GLY A 657 -8.69 -44.93 -11.57
N ALA A 658 -8.27 -45.72 -10.57
CA ALA A 658 -9.19 -46.27 -9.58
C ALA A 658 -9.76 -45.17 -8.68
N ALA A 659 -11.08 -45.13 -8.52
CA ALA A 659 -11.76 -44.21 -7.61
C ALA A 659 -11.51 -44.58 -6.15
N ARG A 660 -11.25 -43.56 -5.32
CA ARG A 660 -11.00 -43.68 -3.88
C ARG A 660 -11.50 -42.43 -3.14
N PHE A 661 -11.71 -42.57 -1.82
CA PHE A 661 -11.93 -41.43 -0.93
C PHE A 661 -10.78 -41.29 0.08
N TRP A 662 -10.55 -40.05 0.51
CA TRP A 662 -9.63 -39.71 1.58
C TRP A 662 -10.31 -38.81 2.59
N LEU A 663 -9.93 -38.96 3.85
CA LEU A 663 -10.45 -38.14 4.95
C LEU A 663 -9.32 -37.32 5.56
N ALA A 664 -9.61 -36.06 5.89
CA ALA A 664 -8.78 -35.24 6.76
C ALA A 664 -9.68 -34.59 7.82
N VAL A 665 -9.23 -34.63 9.07
CA VAL A 665 -9.97 -34.06 10.20
C VAL A 665 -8.98 -33.25 11.04
N GLY A 666 -9.41 -32.09 11.52
CA GLY A 666 -8.55 -31.25 12.32
C GLY A 666 -9.16 -29.88 12.64
N PRO A 667 -8.48 -29.11 13.50
CA PRO A 667 -8.90 -27.78 13.83
C PRO A 667 -8.65 -26.81 12.66
N MET A 668 -9.45 -25.76 12.62
CA MET A 668 -9.33 -24.60 11.77
C MET A 668 -9.02 -23.40 12.65
N ALA A 669 -7.99 -22.65 12.28
CA ALA A 669 -7.56 -21.42 12.94
C ALA A 669 -7.24 -20.38 11.88
N ASP A 670 -7.56 -19.10 12.12
CA ASP A 670 -7.29 -18.01 11.18
C ASP A 670 -7.80 -18.27 9.75
N ASN A 671 -8.99 -18.88 9.64
CA ASN A 671 -9.62 -19.30 8.38
C ASN A 671 -8.79 -20.30 7.56
N LEU A 672 -7.84 -20.98 8.20
CA LEU A 672 -6.93 -21.95 7.63
C LEU A 672 -7.16 -23.32 8.27
N PHE A 673 -7.34 -24.33 7.42
CA PHE A 673 -7.28 -25.73 7.81
C PHE A 673 -6.06 -26.37 7.16
N SER A 674 -5.33 -27.17 7.92
CA SER A 674 -4.24 -28.00 7.39
C SER A 674 -4.38 -29.40 7.97
N GLY A 675 -4.29 -30.40 7.10
CA GLY A 675 -4.41 -31.80 7.49
C GLY A 675 -3.68 -32.72 6.53
N THR A 676 -3.76 -34.02 6.82
CA THR A 676 -3.25 -35.08 5.94
C THR A 676 -4.43 -35.88 5.42
N LEU A 677 -4.48 -36.10 4.10
CA LEU A 677 -5.49 -36.95 3.47
C LEU A 677 -5.16 -38.42 3.74
N LEU A 678 -6.00 -39.11 4.51
CA LEU A 678 -5.80 -40.50 4.95
C LEU A 678 -6.75 -41.45 4.20
N ALA A 679 -6.24 -42.63 3.83
CA ALA A 679 -7.01 -43.71 3.19
C ALA A 679 -7.16 -44.93 4.12
N TYR A 680 -8.27 -45.65 3.92
CA TYR A 680 -8.59 -46.89 4.63
C TYR A 680 -9.13 -47.92 3.63
N ASP A 681 -8.82 -49.20 3.80
CA ASP A 681 -9.25 -50.30 2.93
C ASP A 681 -9.68 -51.54 3.73
N GLY A 682 -10.29 -52.53 3.08
CA GLY A 682 -10.69 -53.82 3.66
C GLY A 682 -11.98 -53.80 4.47
N GLY A 683 -12.75 -52.72 4.40
CA GLY A 683 -14.01 -52.58 5.15
C GLY A 683 -15.20 -53.30 4.51
N THR A 684 -16.37 -53.09 5.10
CA THR A 684 -17.62 -53.80 4.74
C THR A 684 -18.09 -53.43 3.33
N ALA A 685 -18.39 -54.41 2.48
CA ALA A 685 -19.03 -54.19 1.18
C ALA A 685 -20.56 -54.22 1.30
N PHE A 686 -21.28 -53.74 0.28
CA PHE A 686 -22.75 -53.83 0.27
C PHE A 686 -23.24 -55.28 0.38
N GLY A 687 -24.20 -55.53 1.28
CA GLY A 687 -24.77 -56.86 1.52
C GLY A 687 -23.86 -57.86 2.24
N ASP A 688 -22.65 -57.47 2.63
CA ASP A 688 -21.69 -58.33 3.32
C ASP A 688 -21.81 -58.23 4.86
N ASN A 689 -21.22 -59.20 5.56
CA ASN A 689 -21.08 -59.14 7.02
C ASN A 689 -20.10 -58.03 7.42
N TYR A 690 -20.36 -57.40 8.58
CA TYR A 690 -19.53 -56.31 9.09
C TYR A 690 -18.05 -56.71 9.21
N LYS A 691 -17.19 -55.86 8.64
CA LYS A 691 -15.72 -55.92 8.67
C LYS A 691 -15.17 -54.51 8.88
N PRO A 692 -14.28 -54.29 9.88
CA PRO A 692 -13.62 -53.00 10.05
C PRO A 692 -12.61 -52.78 8.93
N ALA A 693 -12.49 -51.54 8.48
CA ALA A 693 -11.44 -51.14 7.56
C ALA A 693 -10.08 -51.05 8.28
N ARG A 694 -9.02 -50.86 7.51
CA ARG A 694 -7.65 -50.73 7.99
C ARG A 694 -7.00 -49.55 7.29
N PHE A 695 -6.23 -48.76 8.04
CA PHE A 695 -5.46 -47.66 7.48
C PHE A 695 -4.50 -48.17 6.41
N SER A 696 -4.53 -47.56 5.21
CA SER A 696 -3.72 -47.97 4.06
C SER A 696 -2.64 -46.97 3.67
N GLY A 697 -2.61 -45.79 4.30
CA GLY A 697 -1.56 -44.79 4.13
C GLY A 697 -2.09 -43.38 3.83
N PRO A 698 -1.24 -42.35 3.94
CA PRO A 698 -1.59 -40.99 3.56
C PRO A 698 -1.36 -40.74 2.05
N ALA A 699 -2.24 -39.95 1.42
CA ALA A 699 -2.01 -39.42 0.07
C ALA A 699 -1.14 -38.14 0.07
N GLY A 700 -1.07 -37.43 1.19
CA GLY A 700 -0.26 -36.22 1.36
C GLY A 700 -0.97 -35.12 2.13
N ALA A 701 -0.31 -33.97 2.24
CA ALA A 701 -0.85 -32.80 2.93
C ALA A 701 -1.92 -32.09 2.09
N VAL A 702 -2.93 -31.57 2.78
CA VAL A 702 -3.96 -30.69 2.21
C VAL A 702 -4.06 -29.43 3.03
N GLN A 703 -4.28 -28.30 2.36
CA GLN A 703 -4.54 -27.02 3.00
C GLN A 703 -5.80 -26.38 2.40
N LEU A 704 -6.65 -25.83 3.25
CA LEU A 704 -7.83 -25.05 2.86
C LEU A 704 -7.72 -23.66 3.49
N ARG A 705 -7.84 -22.61 2.68
CA ARG A 705 -7.89 -21.22 3.16
C ARG A 705 -9.21 -20.59 2.74
N PHE A 706 -10.04 -20.20 3.69
CA PHE A 706 -11.35 -19.61 3.42
C PHE A 706 -11.27 -18.10 3.29
N THR A 707 -11.87 -17.57 2.23
CA THR A 707 -12.02 -16.13 1.97
C THR A 707 -13.45 -15.66 2.29
N SER A 708 -14.41 -16.60 2.36
CA SER A 708 -15.78 -16.40 2.86
C SER A 708 -16.35 -17.73 3.39
N SER A 709 -17.62 -17.75 3.82
CA SER A 709 -18.30 -19.01 4.19
C SER A 709 -18.54 -19.94 2.99
N THR A 710 -18.37 -19.48 1.75
CA THR A 710 -18.72 -20.22 0.52
C THR A 710 -17.61 -20.25 -0.52
N GLU A 711 -16.46 -19.62 -0.25
CA GLU A 711 -15.33 -19.50 -1.17
C GLU A 711 -13.99 -19.64 -0.42
N GLY A 712 -12.97 -20.12 -1.14
CA GLY A 712 -11.61 -20.23 -0.62
C GLY A 712 -10.62 -20.78 -1.64
N GLU A 713 -9.51 -21.30 -1.13
CA GLU A 713 -8.48 -22.00 -1.90
C GLU A 713 -8.17 -23.36 -1.27
N ILE A 714 -7.93 -24.38 -2.10
CA ILE A 714 -7.41 -25.70 -1.71
C ILE A 714 -6.03 -25.93 -2.32
N THR A 715 -5.11 -26.45 -1.53
CA THR A 715 -3.82 -26.96 -1.99
C THR A 715 -3.81 -28.47 -1.77
N LEU A 716 -3.81 -29.24 -2.86
CA LEU A 716 -3.78 -30.71 -2.85
C LEU A 716 -2.34 -31.25 -2.93
N PRO A 717 -2.09 -32.52 -2.58
CA PRO A 717 -0.77 -33.12 -2.65
C PRO A 717 -0.11 -32.94 -4.02
N GLY A 718 1.04 -32.26 -4.04
CA GLY A 718 1.82 -32.02 -5.27
C GLY A 718 1.19 -31.04 -6.27
N GLU A 719 0.15 -30.29 -5.88
CA GLU A 719 -0.53 -29.32 -6.74
C GLU A 719 -0.37 -27.88 -6.24
N ALA A 720 -0.41 -26.91 -7.15
CA ALA A 720 -0.52 -25.49 -6.80
C ALA A 720 -1.90 -25.19 -6.17
N PRO A 721 -2.04 -24.09 -5.39
CA PRO A 721 -3.33 -23.68 -4.85
C PRO A 721 -4.38 -23.46 -5.95
N LYS A 722 -5.60 -23.96 -5.72
CA LYS A 722 -6.73 -23.84 -6.64
C LYS A 722 -7.92 -23.21 -5.93
N ARG A 723 -8.67 -22.36 -6.62
CA ARG A 723 -9.91 -21.79 -6.07
C ARG A 723 -10.96 -22.87 -5.87
N ILE A 724 -11.73 -22.71 -4.79
CA ILE A 724 -12.83 -23.59 -4.42
C ILE A 724 -14.07 -22.78 -4.07
N SER A 725 -15.21 -23.33 -4.45
CA SER A 725 -16.51 -22.73 -4.19
C SER A 725 -17.52 -23.77 -3.74
N ARG A 726 -18.49 -23.32 -2.94
CA ARG A 726 -19.66 -24.11 -2.57
C ARG A 726 -20.50 -24.40 -3.81
N VAL A 727 -20.71 -25.68 -4.14
CA VAL A 727 -21.49 -26.08 -5.32
C VAL A 727 -22.96 -25.76 -5.10
N ARG A 728 -23.60 -25.10 -6.08
CA ARG A 728 -25.03 -24.83 -6.08
C ARG A 728 -25.76 -25.86 -6.94
N PHE A 729 -26.71 -26.58 -6.34
CA PHE A 729 -27.50 -27.61 -7.02
C PHE A 729 -28.99 -27.58 -6.66
N GLY A 730 -29.42 -26.58 -5.88
CA GLY A 730 -30.82 -26.36 -5.56
C GLY A 730 -31.07 -24.97 -4.98
N SER A 731 -32.34 -24.60 -4.82
CA SER A 731 -32.76 -23.34 -4.21
C SER A 731 -34.10 -23.52 -3.48
N GLY A 732 -34.40 -22.62 -2.52
CA GLY A 732 -35.61 -22.69 -1.70
C GLY A 732 -35.46 -23.48 -0.39
N GLY A 733 -36.57 -23.64 0.33
CA GLY A 733 -36.66 -24.51 1.51
C GLY A 733 -36.91 -25.96 1.14
N THR A 734 -36.71 -26.88 2.07
CA THR A 734 -36.96 -28.33 1.85
C THR A 734 -38.43 -28.67 1.65
N GLY A 735 -39.35 -27.86 2.23
CA GLY A 735 -40.79 -28.16 2.24
C GLY A 735 -41.19 -29.33 3.15
N ASN A 736 -40.23 -29.90 3.90
CA ASN A 736 -40.43 -31.06 4.76
C ASN A 736 -40.75 -30.67 6.21
N ALA A 737 -41.47 -31.55 6.91
CA ALA A 737 -41.69 -31.44 8.34
C ALA A 737 -40.40 -31.61 9.16
N ILE A 738 -39.46 -32.42 8.68
CA ILE A 738 -38.11 -32.61 9.24
C ILE A 738 -37.09 -32.11 8.22
N THR A 739 -36.27 -31.15 8.62
CA THR A 739 -35.10 -30.71 7.84
C THR A 739 -33.85 -31.37 8.42
N PRO A 740 -33.27 -32.37 7.75
CA PRO A 740 -32.10 -33.07 8.27
C PRO A 740 -30.87 -32.18 8.26
N ARG A 741 -30.01 -32.32 9.27
CA ARG A 741 -28.76 -31.58 9.33
C ARG A 741 -27.77 -32.07 8.28
N ARG A 742 -27.19 -31.12 7.57
CA ARG A 742 -26.04 -31.34 6.68
C ARG A 742 -24.82 -31.72 7.53
N GLY A 743 -23.98 -32.62 7.03
CA GLY A 743 -22.78 -33.05 7.75
C GLY A 743 -22.45 -34.53 7.55
N VAL A 744 -21.59 -35.05 8.43
CA VAL A 744 -21.16 -36.45 8.44
C VAL A 744 -22.17 -37.28 9.22
N TRP A 745 -22.61 -38.38 8.65
CA TRP A 745 -23.54 -39.32 9.26
C TRP A 745 -22.92 -40.72 9.34
N SER A 746 -23.24 -41.42 10.41
CA SER A 746 -22.75 -42.77 10.69
C SER A 746 -23.89 -43.78 10.67
N ILE A 747 -23.53 -45.03 10.38
CA ILE A 747 -24.41 -46.19 10.58
C ILE A 747 -24.24 -46.63 12.03
N ASP A 748 -25.31 -46.54 12.83
CA ASP A 748 -25.21 -46.62 14.29
C ASP A 748 -24.60 -47.94 14.75
N VAL A 749 -25.04 -49.04 14.14
CA VAL A 749 -24.52 -50.39 14.43
C VAL A 749 -23.06 -50.62 14.01
N GLU A 750 -22.49 -49.72 13.20
CA GLU A 750 -21.10 -49.76 12.74
C GLU A 750 -20.21 -48.74 13.51
N THR A 751 -20.78 -47.96 14.43
CA THR A 751 -20.09 -46.91 15.19
C THR A 751 -19.44 -47.48 16.47
N ASN A 752 -18.37 -48.25 16.30
CA ASN A 752 -17.69 -48.98 17.38
C ASN A 752 -16.22 -48.55 17.61
N GLY A 753 -15.83 -47.39 17.09
CA GLY A 753 -14.47 -46.86 17.17
C GLY A 753 -13.49 -47.44 16.13
N GLN A 754 -13.92 -48.40 15.31
CA GLN A 754 -13.14 -48.88 14.15
C GLN A 754 -13.49 -48.08 12.89
N PRO A 755 -12.53 -47.87 11.96
CA PRO A 755 -12.81 -47.22 10.70
C PRO A 755 -13.70 -48.11 9.83
N GLY A 756 -14.53 -47.50 9.00
CA GLY A 756 -15.51 -48.22 8.21
C GLY A 756 -16.27 -47.30 7.27
N ARG A 757 -17.52 -47.66 7.01
CA ARG A 757 -18.38 -46.93 6.08
C ARG A 757 -18.99 -45.70 6.74
N GLY A 758 -19.33 -44.71 5.93
CA GLY A 758 -20.04 -43.52 6.37
C GLY A 758 -20.56 -42.75 5.18
N PHE A 759 -21.30 -41.68 5.45
CA PHE A 759 -21.81 -40.83 4.37
C PHE A 759 -21.93 -39.39 4.81
N GLN A 760 -21.96 -38.48 3.84
CA GLN A 760 -22.21 -37.07 4.07
C GLN A 760 -23.45 -36.61 3.32
N LEU A 761 -24.26 -35.82 4.02
CA LEU A 761 -25.48 -35.26 3.48
C LEU A 761 -25.35 -33.77 3.24
N ASP A 762 -25.84 -33.35 2.09
CA ASP A 762 -26.03 -31.95 1.73
C ASP A 762 -27.39 -31.77 1.06
N HIS A 763 -28.12 -30.72 1.40
CA HIS A 763 -29.40 -30.42 0.76
C HIS A 763 -29.52 -28.93 0.46
N GLN A 764 -30.14 -28.63 -0.67
CA GLN A 764 -30.43 -27.28 -1.14
C GLN A 764 -31.84 -27.30 -1.74
N GLY A 765 -32.78 -26.61 -1.10
CA GLY A 765 -34.20 -26.80 -1.43
C GLY A 765 -34.66 -28.24 -1.21
N SER A 766 -35.47 -28.75 -2.15
CA SER A 766 -35.96 -30.13 -2.17
C SER A 766 -34.99 -31.12 -2.84
N THR A 767 -33.74 -30.73 -3.09
CA THR A 767 -32.71 -31.60 -3.68
C THR A 767 -31.69 -31.97 -2.61
N MET A 768 -31.39 -33.26 -2.49
CA MET A 768 -30.35 -33.78 -1.59
C MET A 768 -29.28 -34.52 -2.38
N ALA A 769 -28.02 -34.24 -2.01
CA ALA A 769 -26.84 -34.97 -2.41
C ALA A 769 -26.36 -35.83 -1.23
N LEU A 770 -26.15 -37.11 -1.49
CA LEU A 770 -25.55 -38.07 -0.57
C LEU A 770 -24.24 -38.56 -1.20
N SER A 771 -23.13 -38.39 -0.48
CA SER A 771 -21.87 -39.04 -0.83
C SER A 771 -21.61 -40.16 0.16
N PHE A 772 -21.50 -41.38 -0.34
CA PHE A 772 -21.28 -42.58 0.45
C PHE A 772 -19.81 -43.01 0.33
N TYR A 773 -19.14 -43.23 1.45
CA TYR A 773 -17.78 -43.75 1.52
C TYR A 773 -17.84 -45.20 2.00
N GLY A 774 -17.36 -46.14 1.18
CA GLY A 774 -17.46 -47.55 1.48
C GLY A 774 -16.43 -48.38 0.71
N TYR A 775 -16.74 -49.67 0.55
CA TYR A 775 -15.77 -50.65 0.05
C TYR A 775 -16.40 -51.55 -1.01
N THR A 776 -15.60 -51.92 -2.00
CA THR A 776 -15.98 -52.95 -2.97
C THR A 776 -15.91 -54.35 -2.33
N ALA A 777 -16.44 -55.37 -3.00
CA ALA A 777 -16.30 -56.77 -2.55
C ALA A 777 -14.84 -57.24 -2.41
N SER A 778 -13.90 -56.63 -3.14
CA SER A 778 -12.46 -56.87 -3.01
C SER A 778 -11.80 -56.10 -1.86
N GLY A 779 -12.56 -55.28 -1.12
CA GLY A 779 -12.07 -54.46 -0.01
C GLY A 779 -11.45 -53.13 -0.43
N ALA A 780 -11.48 -52.73 -1.71
CA ALA A 780 -10.95 -51.42 -2.11
C ALA A 780 -11.90 -50.30 -1.68
N SER A 781 -11.37 -49.24 -1.06
CA SER A 781 -12.15 -48.03 -0.78
C SER A 781 -12.65 -47.36 -2.05
N ARG A 782 -13.88 -46.85 -1.99
CA ARG A 782 -14.54 -46.13 -3.09
C ARG A 782 -15.59 -45.16 -2.53
N PHE A 783 -15.93 -44.16 -3.33
CA PHE A 783 -17.08 -43.29 -3.10
C PHE A 783 -18.22 -43.58 -4.10
N TRP A 784 -19.45 -43.36 -3.66
CA TRP A 784 -20.63 -43.31 -4.52
C TRP A 784 -21.41 -42.03 -4.27
N LEU A 785 -22.03 -41.49 -5.31
CA LEU A 785 -22.82 -40.26 -5.24
C LEU A 785 -24.26 -40.56 -5.61
N ALA A 786 -25.19 -40.07 -4.81
CA ALA A 786 -26.62 -40.07 -5.14
C ALA A 786 -27.14 -38.63 -5.07
N LEU A 787 -27.87 -38.22 -6.11
CA LEU A 787 -28.61 -36.97 -6.15
C LEU A 787 -30.10 -37.31 -6.35
N GLY A 788 -30.97 -36.71 -5.55
CA GLY A 788 -32.38 -37.07 -5.57
C GLY A 788 -33.26 -36.05 -4.85
N SER A 789 -34.57 -36.26 -4.93
CA SER A 789 -35.53 -35.43 -4.22
C SER A 789 -35.57 -35.76 -2.73
N LEU A 790 -35.72 -34.71 -1.93
CA LEU A 790 -35.98 -34.76 -0.51
C LEU A 790 -37.42 -34.27 -0.29
N ALA A 791 -38.34 -35.20 -0.03
CA ALA A 791 -39.77 -34.93 0.14
C ALA A 791 -40.37 -35.90 1.17
N ASP A 792 -41.37 -35.47 1.94
CA ASP A 792 -42.06 -36.28 2.95
C ASP A 792 -41.11 -36.92 3.99
N ASN A 793 -40.05 -36.19 4.38
CA ASN A 793 -38.97 -36.68 5.24
C ASN A 793 -38.22 -37.90 4.66
N ARG A 794 -38.28 -38.10 3.34
CA ARG A 794 -37.63 -39.20 2.64
C ARG A 794 -36.72 -38.68 1.54
N PHE A 795 -35.60 -39.36 1.39
CA PHE A 795 -34.70 -39.24 0.25
C PHE A 795 -34.60 -40.58 -0.45
N GLY A 796 -34.58 -40.55 -1.78
CA GLY A 796 -34.31 -41.71 -2.61
C GLY A 796 -33.43 -41.32 -3.80
N GLY A 797 -32.46 -42.17 -4.14
CA GLY A 797 -31.58 -41.97 -5.28
C GLY A 797 -30.84 -43.25 -5.66
N GLU A 798 -30.05 -43.18 -6.73
CA GLU A 798 -29.15 -44.25 -7.18
C GLU A 798 -27.72 -43.94 -6.73
N LEU A 799 -27.03 -44.92 -6.15
CA LEU A 799 -25.61 -44.79 -5.78
C LEU A 799 -24.72 -44.99 -7.01
N GLU A 800 -24.40 -43.90 -7.68
CA GLU A 800 -23.60 -43.89 -8.90
C GLU A 800 -22.10 -43.92 -8.59
N SER A 801 -21.33 -44.66 -9.40
CA SER A 801 -19.86 -44.67 -9.34
C SER A 801 -19.25 -43.94 -10.53
N TYR A 802 -18.04 -43.45 -10.35
CA TYR A 802 -17.25 -42.75 -11.38
C TYR A 802 -15.80 -43.24 -11.33
N ASP A 803 -15.16 -43.40 -12.48
CA ASP A 803 -13.82 -44.00 -12.63
C ASP A 803 -12.95 -43.26 -13.66
N GLY A 804 -11.63 -43.40 -13.55
CA GLY A 804 -10.68 -42.91 -14.56
C GLY A 804 -10.45 -41.39 -14.57
N GLY A 805 -10.84 -40.67 -13.53
CA GLY A 805 -10.67 -39.21 -13.44
C GLY A 805 -9.24 -38.76 -13.08
N THR A 806 -9.10 -37.47 -12.80
CA THR A 806 -7.81 -36.81 -12.52
C THR A 806 -7.18 -37.34 -11.22
N ALA A 807 -5.92 -37.76 -11.26
CA ALA A 807 -5.13 -38.10 -10.06
C ALA A 807 -4.41 -36.88 -9.49
N PHE A 808 -3.93 -36.96 -8.23
CA PHE A 808 -3.10 -35.90 -7.66
C PHE A 808 -1.85 -35.63 -8.51
N ALA A 809 -1.54 -34.34 -8.71
CA ALA A 809 -0.46 -33.87 -9.59
C ALA A 809 -0.52 -34.37 -11.05
N GLY A 810 -1.62 -35.02 -11.45
CA GLY A 810 -1.85 -35.52 -12.80
C GLY A 810 -2.43 -34.46 -13.73
N ALA A 811 -2.31 -34.68 -15.03
CA ALA A 811 -3.02 -33.90 -16.03
C ALA A 811 -4.54 -34.10 -15.87
N TYR A 812 -5.30 -33.03 -16.16
CA TYR A 812 -6.77 -33.11 -16.09
C TYR A 812 -7.31 -34.20 -17.01
N ARG A 813 -8.15 -35.07 -16.44
CA ARG A 813 -8.90 -36.12 -17.11
C ARG A 813 -10.32 -36.20 -16.51
N PRO A 814 -11.38 -36.12 -17.33
CA PRO A 814 -12.73 -36.34 -16.85
C PRO A 814 -12.92 -37.81 -16.47
N ALA A 815 -13.71 -38.05 -15.43
CA ALA A 815 -14.11 -39.40 -15.04
C ALA A 815 -15.18 -39.94 -16.00
N GLN A 816 -15.47 -41.23 -15.88
CA GLN A 816 -16.52 -41.92 -16.62
C GLN A 816 -17.46 -42.59 -15.62
N ARG A 817 -18.76 -42.52 -15.89
CA ARG A 817 -19.77 -43.19 -15.07
C ARG A 817 -19.56 -44.71 -15.14
N GLY A 818 -19.46 -45.34 -13.99
CA GLY A 818 -19.37 -46.80 -13.84
C GLY A 818 -20.72 -47.44 -13.55
N ALA A 819 -20.71 -48.70 -13.11
CA ALA A 819 -21.92 -49.42 -12.72
C ALA A 819 -22.49 -48.88 -11.39
N SER A 820 -23.79 -48.58 -11.36
CA SER A 820 -24.49 -48.21 -10.12
C SER A 820 -24.38 -49.33 -9.09
N ALA A 821 -24.19 -48.98 -7.81
CA ALA A 821 -24.31 -49.94 -6.72
C ALA A 821 -25.78 -50.31 -6.43
N GLY A 822 -26.74 -49.53 -6.93
CA GLY A 822 -28.17 -49.72 -6.75
C GLY A 822 -28.84 -48.61 -5.93
N PRO A 823 -30.13 -48.78 -5.60
CA PRO A 823 -30.92 -47.75 -4.94
C PRO A 823 -30.52 -47.56 -3.49
N VAL A 824 -30.52 -46.30 -3.04
CA VAL A 824 -30.41 -45.90 -1.64
C VAL A 824 -31.66 -45.15 -1.22
N THR A 825 -32.16 -45.45 -0.02
CA THR A 825 -33.25 -44.68 0.59
C THR A 825 -32.88 -44.27 2.00
N LEU A 826 -33.32 -43.07 2.38
CA LEU A 826 -33.12 -42.54 3.72
C LEU A 826 -34.44 -41.93 4.21
N VAL A 827 -34.94 -42.43 5.34
CA VAL A 827 -36.16 -41.94 6.00
C VAL A 827 -35.73 -41.21 7.27
N PHE A 828 -35.94 -39.92 7.35
CA PHE A 828 -35.56 -39.12 8.51
C PHE A 828 -36.59 -39.28 9.64
N THR A 829 -36.10 -39.68 10.80
CA THR A 829 -36.88 -39.81 12.04
C THR A 829 -36.71 -38.58 12.95
N GLY A 830 -35.70 -37.75 12.67
CA GLY A 830 -35.45 -36.45 13.31
C GLY A 830 -34.39 -35.66 12.53
N GLU A 831 -34.06 -34.45 12.97
CA GLU A 831 -33.03 -33.62 12.30
C GLU A 831 -31.63 -34.28 12.28
N ARG A 832 -31.37 -35.19 13.22
CA ARG A 832 -30.08 -35.85 13.43
C ARG A 832 -30.15 -37.37 13.37
N THR A 833 -31.32 -37.96 13.08
CA THR A 833 -31.53 -39.40 13.08
C THR A 833 -32.36 -39.85 11.88
N GLY A 834 -32.12 -41.06 11.40
CA GLY A 834 -32.87 -41.63 10.29
C GLY A 834 -32.71 -43.14 10.16
N ILE A 835 -33.32 -43.68 9.11
CA ILE A 835 -33.23 -45.09 8.71
C ILE A 835 -32.73 -45.13 7.27
N LEU A 836 -31.51 -45.65 7.08
CA LEU A 836 -30.85 -45.83 5.80
C LEU A 836 -31.07 -47.26 5.30
N THR A 837 -31.48 -47.41 4.04
CA THR A 837 -31.47 -48.71 3.34
C THR A 837 -30.47 -48.62 2.18
N LEU A 838 -29.41 -49.41 2.28
CA LEU A 838 -28.37 -49.55 1.25
C LEU A 838 -28.71 -50.72 0.30
N PRO A 839 -28.10 -50.77 -0.90
CA PRO A 839 -28.33 -51.86 -1.85
C PRO A 839 -28.09 -53.24 -1.23
N GLY A 840 -29.11 -54.10 -1.29
CA GLY A 840 -29.02 -55.48 -0.78
C GLY A 840 -28.92 -55.61 0.74
N GLU A 841 -29.15 -54.54 1.51
CA GLU A 841 -29.08 -54.55 2.97
C GLU A 841 -30.46 -54.32 3.63
N ALA A 842 -30.64 -54.86 4.83
CA ALA A 842 -31.77 -54.50 5.68
C ALA A 842 -31.66 -53.03 6.15
N PRO A 843 -32.78 -52.35 6.46
CA PRO A 843 -32.76 -50.97 6.96
C PRO A 843 -31.96 -50.85 8.26
N LYS A 844 -31.12 -49.80 8.36
CA LYS A 844 -30.24 -49.54 9.50
C LYS A 844 -30.48 -48.14 10.08
N ALA A 845 -30.40 -48.02 11.40
CA ALA A 845 -30.41 -46.73 12.07
C ALA A 845 -29.14 -45.94 11.74
N VAL A 846 -29.30 -44.63 11.54
CA VAL A 846 -28.21 -43.70 11.25
C VAL A 846 -28.36 -42.41 12.05
N SER A 847 -27.23 -41.84 12.44
CA SER A 847 -27.16 -40.62 13.24
C SER A 847 -26.14 -39.63 12.68
N LEU A 848 -26.38 -38.33 12.89
CA LEU A 848 -25.40 -37.28 12.63
C LEU A 848 -24.22 -37.45 13.60
N LEU A 849 -22.99 -37.47 13.07
CA LEU A 849 -21.77 -37.52 13.85
C LEU A 849 -21.41 -36.11 14.35
N GLU A 850 -21.28 -35.94 15.66
CA GLU A 850 -20.80 -34.70 16.28
C GLU A 850 -19.29 -34.81 16.57
N PHE A 851 -18.54 -33.77 16.23
CA PHE A 851 -17.07 -33.71 16.33
C PHE A 851 -16.60 -32.28 16.59
#